data_AF-A0A4S4M1Y3-F1
#
_entry.id   AF-A0A4S4M1Y3-F1
#
_cell.length_a   1.000
_cell.length_b   1.000
_cell.length_c   1.000
_cell.angle_alpha   90.00
_cell.angle_beta   90.00
_cell.angle_gamma   90.00
#
_symmetry.space_group_name_H-M   'P 1'
#
loop_
_entity.id
_entity.type
_entity.pdbx_description
1 polymer ?
#
loop_
_entity_poly.entity_id
_entity_poly.type
_entity_poly.pdbx_seq_one_letter_code
_entity_poly.pdbx_strand_id
1 'polypeptide(L)'
;MARTRRKSAKSAAPPVEPPQAAKLDEEPTAVEKEVVEEVVEVVVEEAAEEFVEATEVATGSIEETAVAQTQGKITMEERQAKLAQLRTKMRSSTQANRTEVIEEAAKAKVSARDAARLEKQRKLAELLRTNADAEERGEDVERAKNWEWTIEENEEWEKKLARKARRADFEFHDDAHAARRRYKKDLDDIKVNLVEYNRRREVAMGLAPGTLVRSAAASSSSSITNFDPKQGSHMQVVPSSQQQQLAAESLYRDANSLLYADNKPSEDAIDRVISKINKDIDKKRNFSRKRANEDEGDITYINERNRVFNKKIARYYDKYTAEIRASFERGTAFLHFYSNPRKLYNVEALVKLTEFGRVTGKAVLSRLMHFTIRDIASDLTELFVHSQQIPPSRHNIKMKAPDFCCWPLERTRQRLKLCGGDQRSRPFPSFGRIASIQYSRLINGSMHWSCLSSFLRDFAEYELSLLALLGMEADDCNERAEWISAVKCLSHLPHDTNLTPTVNKSISMVPPVNASDTVYIHMDLNVIVHFTGLFLPWHRWFVAVHERALKEKCGYTGSSPYWNWALDSSDFYNSDFWKDSDPKSGLGGWGDPANDFQVPDGGFRDLYLSYPSPHTLRRNFTLQPYLDVPPVLSGFFPDPAKFANTSFTPAEVFKLINGFAGDYRGFQAYFESFEGAHGAVHEIMGGDLAGTCPKNAPSNCTPGPTWSPNEPLFWMHHAMVDKVWYDWQHKSTSNFWSFFGGSVQAMDNVTYYNEYPNGAPPFLDLNSKMPADGMFPQATIHDVFDTTSGILCYIYE
;
A
#
# COMPACT_ATOMS: atom_id res chain seq x y z
N MET A 1 -19.33 -82.90 -39.64
CA MET A 1 -19.04 -83.23 -38.22
C MET A 1 -19.55 -82.11 -37.33
N ALA A 2 -20.25 -82.49 -36.25
CA ALA A 2 -20.71 -81.78 -35.04
C ALA A 2 -20.75 -80.21 -35.02
N ARG A 3 -21.91 -79.56 -34.86
CA ARG A 3 -22.82 -79.37 -33.69
C ARG A 3 -22.52 -78.12 -32.81
N THR A 4 -23.40 -77.12 -32.94
CA THR A 4 -24.17 -76.34 -31.90
C THR A 4 -23.45 -75.28 -31.03
N ARG A 5 -24.02 -74.10 -30.67
CA ARG A 5 -25.43 -73.68 -30.37
C ARG A 5 -25.52 -72.10 -30.34
N ARG A 6 -26.45 -71.42 -31.06
CA ARG A 6 -27.67 -70.63 -30.63
C ARG A 6 -27.50 -69.67 -29.42
N LYS A 7 -28.11 -68.47 -29.27
CA LYS A 7 -28.99 -67.50 -30.02
C LYS A 7 -29.37 -66.36 -28.99
N SER A 8 -29.96 -65.24 -29.49
CA SER A 8 -30.92 -64.29 -28.80
C SER A 8 -30.31 -63.04 -28.12
N ALA A 9 -30.90 -61.83 -28.04
CA ALA A 9 -31.94 -61.04 -28.75
C ALA A 9 -32.00 -59.62 -28.11
N LYS A 10 -32.63 -58.66 -28.81
CA LYS A 10 -33.07 -57.28 -28.44
C LYS A 10 -33.48 -57.00 -26.97
N SER A 11 -33.30 -55.76 -26.46
CA SER A 11 -34.40 -54.85 -26.01
C SER A 11 -33.93 -53.46 -25.53
N ALA A 12 -34.91 -52.54 -25.49
CA ALA A 12 -34.92 -51.10 -25.27
C ALA A 12 -34.40 -50.55 -23.93
N ALA A 13 -34.09 -49.25 -23.92
CA ALA A 13 -33.89 -48.38 -22.76
C ALA A 13 -35.22 -47.79 -22.24
N PRO A 14 -35.31 -47.50 -20.93
CA PRO A 14 -36.12 -46.39 -20.39
C PRO A 14 -35.29 -45.42 -19.52
N PRO A 15 -35.80 -44.21 -19.22
CA PRO A 15 -35.06 -43.10 -18.62
C PRO A 15 -35.19 -43.04 -17.08
N VAL A 16 -34.20 -42.47 -16.40
CA VAL A 16 -34.26 -42.11 -14.97
C VAL A 16 -33.82 -40.65 -14.78
N GLU A 17 -34.60 -39.94 -13.98
CA GLU A 17 -34.64 -38.49 -13.71
C GLU A 17 -33.39 -37.90 -13.01
N PRO A 18 -33.17 -36.57 -13.11
CA PRO A 18 -32.10 -35.86 -12.40
C PRO A 18 -32.47 -35.52 -10.94
N PRO A 19 -31.48 -35.45 -10.02
CA PRO A 19 -31.73 -35.18 -8.61
C PRO A 19 -31.92 -33.69 -8.30
N GLN A 20 -32.79 -33.46 -7.31
CA GLN A 20 -33.18 -32.18 -6.72
C GLN A 20 -32.04 -31.54 -5.90
N ALA A 21 -31.90 -30.23 -6.02
CA ALA A 21 -31.01 -29.42 -5.18
C ALA A 21 -31.81 -28.74 -4.05
N ALA A 22 -31.35 -28.93 -2.81
CA ALA A 22 -31.86 -28.28 -1.61
C ALA A 22 -31.19 -26.91 -1.36
N LYS A 23 -31.99 -25.97 -0.85
CA LYS A 23 -31.64 -24.60 -0.44
C LYS A 23 -30.96 -24.56 0.93
N LEU A 24 -30.16 -23.50 1.18
CA LEU A 24 -30.02 -22.79 2.46
C LEU A 24 -29.30 -21.43 2.24
N ASP A 25 -30.12 -20.38 2.15
CA ASP A 25 -30.11 -19.05 2.80
C ASP A 25 -28.80 -18.26 3.07
N GLU A 26 -28.72 -17.05 2.49
CA GLU A 26 -28.38 -15.77 3.17
C GLU A 26 -28.76 -14.57 2.27
N GLU A 27 -29.58 -13.65 2.80
CA GLU A 27 -30.16 -12.46 2.15
C GLU A 27 -29.21 -11.25 2.05
N PRO A 28 -29.38 -10.38 1.04
CA PRO A 28 -29.20 -8.95 1.19
C PRO A 28 -30.53 -8.17 1.10
N THR A 29 -30.60 -7.12 1.91
CA THR A 29 -31.74 -6.28 2.33
C THR A 29 -32.53 -5.60 1.20
N ALA A 30 -33.85 -5.52 1.40
CA ALA A 30 -34.90 -5.20 0.44
C ALA A 30 -35.23 -3.71 0.20
N VAL A 31 -34.39 -2.75 0.60
CA VAL A 31 -34.82 -1.31 0.61
C VAL A 31 -34.46 -0.52 -0.67
N GLU A 32 -33.58 -1.03 -1.55
CA GLU A 32 -33.15 -0.27 -2.75
C GLU A 32 -33.75 -0.74 -4.09
N LYS A 33 -34.59 -1.78 -4.09
CA LYS A 33 -35.25 -2.27 -5.32
C LYS A 33 -36.64 -1.69 -5.56
N GLU A 34 -37.32 -1.21 -4.53
CA GLU A 34 -38.70 -0.71 -4.64
C GLU A 34 -38.76 0.70 -5.25
N VAL A 35 -37.75 1.54 -4.99
CA VAL A 35 -37.70 2.95 -5.49
C VAL A 35 -37.35 3.06 -6.98
N VAL A 36 -36.70 2.04 -7.56
CA VAL A 36 -36.28 2.06 -8.98
C VAL A 36 -37.35 1.50 -9.91
N GLU A 37 -38.29 0.70 -9.40
CA GLU A 37 -39.40 0.15 -10.20
C GLU A 37 -40.58 1.14 -10.28
N GLU A 38 -40.86 1.89 -9.20
CA GLU A 38 -41.94 2.88 -9.13
C GLU A 38 -41.67 4.13 -10.00
N VAL A 39 -40.41 4.60 -10.11
CA VAL A 39 -40.04 5.77 -10.93
C VAL A 39 -40.04 5.47 -12.44
N VAL A 40 -39.88 4.21 -12.83
CA VAL A 40 -39.93 3.79 -14.24
C VAL A 40 -41.37 3.59 -14.73
N GLU A 41 -42.32 3.31 -13.83
CA GLU A 41 -43.73 3.14 -14.18
C GLU A 41 -44.43 4.51 -14.39
N VAL A 42 -44.10 5.53 -13.59
CA VAL A 42 -44.69 6.89 -13.70
C VAL A 42 -44.28 7.64 -14.98
N VAL A 43 -43.03 7.45 -15.47
CA VAL A 43 -42.54 8.12 -16.69
C VAL A 43 -43.09 7.49 -17.98
N VAL A 44 -43.62 6.26 -17.90
CA VAL A 44 -44.19 5.54 -19.05
C VAL A 44 -45.68 5.83 -19.23
N GLU A 45 -46.40 6.24 -18.17
CA GLU A 45 -47.80 6.68 -18.28
C GLU A 45 -47.92 8.11 -18.86
N GLU A 46 -47.03 9.04 -18.51
CA GLU A 46 -47.10 10.44 -18.97
C GLU A 46 -46.81 10.58 -20.49
N ALA A 47 -45.95 9.74 -21.06
CA ALA A 47 -45.64 9.73 -22.49
C ALA A 47 -46.71 9.00 -23.36
N ALA A 48 -47.59 8.21 -22.73
CA ALA A 48 -48.66 7.50 -23.43
C ALA A 48 -49.93 8.36 -23.59
N GLU A 49 -50.14 9.37 -22.75
CA GLU A 49 -51.29 10.27 -22.84
C GLU A 49 -51.12 11.37 -23.91
N GLU A 50 -49.90 11.86 -24.16
CA GLU A 50 -49.63 12.90 -25.18
C GLU A 50 -49.83 12.39 -26.63
N PHE A 51 -49.69 11.09 -26.88
CA PHE A 51 -49.84 10.51 -28.23
C PHE A 51 -51.29 10.12 -28.58
N VAL A 52 -52.17 10.00 -27.58
CA VAL A 52 -53.58 9.64 -27.79
C VAL A 52 -54.41 10.85 -28.22
N GLU A 53 -54.02 12.07 -27.81
CA GLU A 53 -54.72 13.32 -28.16
C GLU A 53 -54.46 13.79 -29.60
N ALA A 54 -53.39 13.31 -30.27
CA ALA A 54 -53.04 13.71 -31.63
C ALA A 54 -53.76 12.93 -32.76
N THR A 55 -54.54 11.89 -32.44
CA THR A 55 -55.17 11.01 -33.45
C THR A 55 -56.70 11.13 -33.56
N GLU A 56 -57.36 12.02 -32.80
CA GLU A 56 -58.82 12.19 -32.87
C GLU A 56 -59.31 13.26 -33.88
N VAL A 57 -58.43 13.90 -34.66
CA VAL A 57 -58.83 14.90 -35.66
C VAL A 57 -58.55 14.41 -37.10
N ALA A 58 -59.28 13.39 -37.54
CA ALA A 58 -59.42 13.07 -38.97
C ALA A 58 -60.67 12.21 -39.22
N THR A 59 -61.86 12.79 -39.08
CA THR A 59 -63.11 12.19 -39.55
C THR A 59 -63.31 12.49 -41.04
N GLY A 60 -63.32 11.42 -41.86
CA GLY A 60 -63.70 11.46 -43.27
C GLY A 60 -64.63 10.29 -43.60
N SER A 61 -65.89 10.62 -43.87
CA SER A 61 -67.04 9.76 -44.17
C SER A 61 -66.84 8.78 -45.33
N ILE A 62 -67.07 7.47 -45.14
CA ILE A 62 -67.40 6.52 -46.23
C ILE A 62 -68.44 5.49 -45.74
N GLU A 63 -69.36 5.18 -46.65
CA GLU A 63 -70.67 4.55 -46.57
C GLU A 63 -70.74 3.10 -46.03
N GLU A 64 -71.88 2.78 -45.41
CA GLU A 64 -72.31 1.44 -45.03
C GLU A 64 -72.67 0.60 -46.27
N THR A 65 -71.99 -0.55 -46.44
CA THR A 65 -72.57 -1.70 -47.13
C THR A 65 -72.63 -2.88 -46.17
N ALA A 66 -73.85 -3.21 -45.76
CA ALA A 66 -74.18 -4.32 -44.88
C ALA A 66 -73.98 -5.67 -45.59
N VAL A 67 -73.16 -6.55 -45.00
CA VAL A 67 -73.27 -8.00 -45.20
C VAL A 67 -73.42 -8.63 -43.82
N ALA A 68 -74.63 -9.11 -43.56
CA ALA A 68 -75.02 -9.81 -42.35
C ALA A 68 -74.37 -11.20 -42.29
N GLN A 69 -73.58 -11.47 -41.24
CA GLN A 69 -73.43 -12.83 -40.71
C GLN A 69 -73.47 -12.82 -39.18
N THR A 70 -74.40 -13.60 -38.67
CA THR A 70 -74.79 -13.85 -37.29
C THR A 70 -73.75 -14.67 -36.53
N GLN A 71 -73.21 -14.16 -35.41
CA GLN A 71 -72.67 -14.99 -34.31
C GLN A 71 -72.94 -14.31 -32.94
N GLY A 72 -73.25 -15.15 -31.93
CA GLY A 72 -73.98 -14.82 -30.70
C GLY A 72 -73.33 -13.85 -29.71
N LYS A 73 -74.17 -13.36 -28.77
CA LYS A 73 -73.81 -12.43 -27.68
C LYS A 73 -72.76 -13.05 -26.74
N ILE A 74 -71.52 -12.60 -26.89
CA ILE A 74 -70.37 -12.87 -26.01
C ILE A 74 -70.60 -12.16 -24.66
N THR A 75 -70.38 -12.83 -23.53
CA THR A 75 -70.57 -12.23 -22.19
C THR A 75 -69.51 -11.15 -21.88
N MET A 76 -69.77 -10.26 -20.92
CA MET A 76 -68.81 -9.18 -20.57
C MET A 76 -67.48 -9.72 -20.04
N GLU A 77 -67.51 -10.85 -19.33
CA GLU A 77 -66.32 -11.55 -18.84
C GLU A 77 -65.52 -12.18 -19.98
N GLU A 78 -66.19 -12.77 -20.97
CA GLU A 78 -65.54 -13.25 -22.19
C GLU A 78 -64.93 -12.10 -23.02
N ARG A 79 -65.55 -10.91 -23.02
CA ARG A 79 -64.98 -9.70 -23.63
C ARG A 79 -63.74 -9.19 -22.89
N GLN A 80 -63.75 -9.18 -21.55
CA GLN A 80 -62.59 -8.79 -20.74
C GLN A 80 -61.43 -9.78 -20.88
N ALA A 81 -61.72 -11.09 -20.86
CA ALA A 81 -60.71 -12.13 -21.11
C ALA A 81 -60.11 -12.00 -22.53
N LYS A 82 -60.94 -11.72 -23.53
CA LYS A 82 -60.48 -11.48 -24.91
C LYS A 82 -59.65 -10.20 -25.02
N LEU A 83 -60.01 -9.13 -24.31
CA LEU A 83 -59.22 -7.89 -24.24
C LEU A 83 -57.87 -8.10 -23.55
N ALA A 84 -57.82 -8.87 -22.46
CA ALA A 84 -56.58 -9.23 -21.79
C ALA A 84 -55.66 -10.07 -22.71
N GLN A 85 -56.22 -11.05 -23.41
CA GLN A 85 -55.47 -11.81 -24.42
C GLN A 85 -54.96 -10.93 -25.56
N LEU A 86 -55.75 -9.95 -26.02
CA LEU A 86 -55.33 -8.98 -27.03
C LEU A 86 -54.20 -8.07 -26.53
N ARG A 87 -54.26 -7.61 -25.27
CA ARG A 87 -53.17 -6.83 -24.65
C ARG A 87 -51.88 -7.62 -24.49
N THR A 88 -51.96 -8.90 -24.10
CA THR A 88 -50.78 -9.78 -24.05
C THR A 88 -50.18 -9.99 -25.44
N LYS A 89 -51.02 -10.22 -26.46
CA LYS A 89 -50.58 -10.32 -27.85
C LYS A 89 -49.97 -9.02 -28.39
N MET A 90 -50.52 -7.87 -27.99
CA MET A 90 -49.98 -6.57 -28.35
C MET A 90 -48.60 -6.36 -27.71
N ARG A 91 -48.45 -6.62 -26.40
CA ARG A 91 -47.14 -6.54 -25.71
C ARG A 91 -46.11 -7.49 -26.34
N SER A 92 -46.49 -8.72 -26.64
CA SER A 92 -45.58 -9.68 -27.30
C SER A 92 -45.18 -9.23 -28.71
N SER A 93 -46.12 -8.64 -29.46
CA SER A 93 -45.86 -8.08 -30.79
C SER A 93 -44.93 -6.88 -30.73
N THR A 94 -45.18 -5.93 -29.83
CA THR A 94 -44.32 -4.75 -29.65
C THR A 94 -42.91 -5.14 -29.20
N GLN A 95 -42.80 -6.13 -28.31
CA GLN A 95 -41.51 -6.66 -27.87
C GLN A 95 -40.76 -7.36 -29.01
N ALA A 96 -41.46 -8.18 -29.81
CA ALA A 96 -40.90 -8.83 -30.99
C ALA A 96 -40.42 -7.81 -32.04
N ASN A 97 -41.24 -6.80 -32.35
CA ASN A 97 -40.87 -5.72 -33.27
C ASN A 97 -39.65 -4.95 -32.77
N ARG A 98 -39.58 -4.63 -31.47
CA ARG A 98 -38.42 -3.94 -30.89
C ARG A 98 -37.15 -4.80 -30.99
N THR A 99 -37.25 -6.11 -30.74
CA THR A 99 -36.10 -7.01 -30.90
C THR A 99 -35.65 -7.10 -32.36
N GLU A 100 -36.58 -7.18 -33.32
CA GLU A 100 -36.27 -7.21 -34.74
C GLU A 100 -35.58 -5.92 -35.22
N VAL A 101 -36.05 -4.74 -34.78
CA VAL A 101 -35.41 -3.44 -35.10
C VAL A 101 -34.00 -3.36 -34.52
N ILE A 102 -33.77 -3.85 -33.30
CA ILE A 102 -32.44 -3.89 -32.69
C ILE A 102 -31.52 -4.83 -33.46
N GLU A 103 -32.02 -6.00 -33.85
CA GLU A 103 -31.27 -6.96 -34.67
C GLU A 103 -30.95 -6.43 -36.07
N GLU A 104 -31.89 -5.75 -36.71
CA GLU A 104 -31.69 -5.11 -38.02
C GLU A 104 -30.66 -3.98 -37.91
N ALA A 105 -30.78 -3.12 -36.90
CA ALA A 105 -29.79 -2.08 -36.62
C ALA A 105 -28.41 -2.66 -36.29
N ALA A 106 -28.34 -3.81 -35.61
CA ALA A 106 -27.10 -4.52 -35.35
C ALA A 106 -26.50 -5.11 -36.65
N LYS A 107 -27.32 -5.76 -37.49
CA LYS A 107 -26.93 -6.30 -38.81
C LYS A 107 -26.45 -5.20 -39.75
N ALA A 108 -27.14 -4.05 -39.80
CA ALA A 108 -26.74 -2.89 -40.58
C ALA A 108 -25.39 -2.31 -40.12
N LYS A 109 -25.16 -2.24 -38.80
CA LYS A 109 -23.86 -1.82 -38.24
C LYS A 109 -22.73 -2.81 -38.53
N VAL A 110 -23.01 -4.11 -38.52
CA VAL A 110 -22.03 -5.15 -38.88
C VAL A 110 -21.70 -5.07 -40.37
N SER A 111 -22.71 -4.95 -41.24
CA SER A 111 -22.53 -4.78 -42.69
C SER A 111 -21.69 -3.54 -43.04
N ALA A 112 -21.98 -2.39 -42.42
CA ALA A 112 -21.19 -1.17 -42.64
C ALA A 112 -19.72 -1.33 -42.18
N ARG A 113 -19.48 -2.04 -41.08
CA ARG A 113 -18.12 -2.34 -40.59
C ARG A 113 -17.38 -3.31 -41.52
N ASP A 114 -18.06 -4.32 -42.02
CA ASP A 114 -17.49 -5.31 -42.93
C ASP A 114 -17.19 -4.69 -44.30
N ALA A 115 -18.07 -3.83 -44.81
CA ALA A 115 -17.85 -3.05 -46.03
C ALA A 115 -16.61 -2.14 -45.90
N ALA A 116 -16.48 -1.41 -44.78
CA ALA A 116 -15.30 -0.58 -44.52
C ALA A 116 -14.02 -1.42 -44.35
N ARG A 117 -14.11 -2.63 -43.79
CA ARG A 117 -12.98 -3.57 -43.68
C ARG A 117 -12.54 -4.07 -45.05
N LEU A 118 -13.49 -4.45 -45.89
CA LEU A 118 -13.26 -4.90 -47.26
C LEU A 118 -12.64 -3.80 -48.12
N GLU A 119 -13.12 -2.56 -47.98
CA GLU A 119 -12.57 -1.41 -48.70
C GLU A 119 -11.11 -1.12 -48.29
N LYS A 120 -10.79 -1.22 -46.99
CA LYS A 120 -9.41 -1.11 -46.51
C LYS A 120 -8.52 -2.23 -47.04
N GLN A 121 -9.01 -3.46 -47.09
CA GLN A 121 -8.29 -4.60 -47.66
C GLN A 121 -8.03 -4.39 -49.16
N ARG A 122 -9.02 -3.87 -49.90
CA ARG A 122 -8.87 -3.56 -51.33
C ARG A 122 -7.83 -2.47 -51.57
N LYS A 123 -7.90 -1.36 -50.81
CA LYS A 123 -6.90 -0.27 -50.88
C LYS A 123 -5.50 -0.75 -50.52
N LEU A 124 -5.37 -1.61 -49.52
CA LEU A 124 -4.08 -2.21 -49.16
C LEU A 124 -3.54 -3.10 -50.27
N ALA A 125 -4.38 -3.95 -50.87
CA ALA A 125 -3.98 -4.80 -52.00
C ALA A 125 -3.56 -3.97 -53.23
N GLU A 126 -4.26 -2.87 -53.51
CA GLU A 126 -3.92 -1.93 -54.58
C GLU A 126 -2.58 -1.21 -54.33
N LEU A 127 -2.33 -0.76 -53.09
CA LEU A 127 -1.04 -0.19 -52.69
C LEU A 127 0.11 -1.21 -52.75
N LEU A 128 -0.14 -2.45 -52.34
CA LEU A 128 0.87 -3.52 -52.43
C LEU A 128 1.19 -3.86 -53.88
N ARG A 129 0.17 -3.90 -54.75
CA ARG A 129 0.37 -4.15 -56.19
C ARG A 129 1.15 -3.02 -56.85
N THR A 130 0.77 -1.77 -56.60
CA THR A 130 1.49 -0.60 -57.15
C THR A 130 2.93 -0.49 -56.63
N ASN A 131 3.18 -0.84 -55.37
CA ASN A 131 4.53 -0.94 -54.83
C ASN A 131 5.36 -2.04 -55.53
N ALA A 132 4.77 -3.23 -55.75
CA ALA A 132 5.43 -4.33 -56.47
C ALA A 132 5.73 -3.97 -57.94
N ASP A 133 4.77 -3.35 -58.64
CA ASP A 133 4.93 -2.90 -60.02
C ASP A 133 6.05 -1.84 -60.13
N ALA A 134 6.22 -0.99 -59.11
CA ALA A 134 7.27 0.03 -59.09
C ALA A 134 8.65 -0.53 -58.70
N GLU A 135 8.70 -1.54 -57.83
CA GLU A 135 9.92 -2.29 -57.52
C GLU A 135 10.46 -3.03 -58.77
N GLU A 136 9.56 -3.59 -59.59
CA GLU A 136 9.92 -4.20 -60.89
C GLU A 136 10.47 -3.18 -61.90
N ARG A 137 9.99 -1.92 -61.85
CA ARG A 137 10.52 -0.80 -62.65
C ARG A 137 11.80 -0.17 -62.07
N GLY A 138 12.25 -0.59 -60.89
CA GLY A 138 13.40 -0.01 -60.20
C GLY A 138 13.16 1.41 -59.66
N GLU A 139 11.90 1.79 -59.45
CA GLU A 139 11.49 3.09 -58.92
C GLU A 139 11.40 3.04 -57.38
N ASP A 140 12.07 3.95 -56.67
CA ASP A 140 11.99 4.09 -55.22
C ASP A 140 10.70 4.84 -54.83
N VAL A 141 9.62 4.08 -54.61
CA VAL A 141 8.26 4.60 -54.33
C VAL A 141 8.22 5.50 -53.10
N GLU A 142 8.98 5.16 -52.08
CA GLU A 142 8.99 5.92 -50.83
C GLU A 142 9.74 7.24 -51.02
N ARG A 143 10.81 7.25 -51.82
CA ARG A 143 11.47 8.51 -52.23
C ARG A 143 10.52 9.41 -53.01
N ALA A 144 9.79 8.89 -54.00
CA ALA A 144 8.85 9.68 -54.78
C ALA A 144 7.73 10.28 -53.90
N LYS A 145 7.17 9.50 -52.98
CA LYS A 145 6.19 9.99 -51.99
C LYS A 145 6.77 11.06 -51.08
N ASN A 146 8.02 10.91 -50.62
CA ASN A 146 8.66 11.90 -49.76
C ASN A 146 8.86 13.27 -50.45
N TRP A 147 8.93 13.31 -51.79
CA TRP A 147 8.99 14.57 -52.55
C TRP A 147 7.66 15.30 -52.65
N GLU A 148 6.53 14.61 -52.43
CA GLU A 148 5.19 15.20 -52.47
C GLU A 148 4.79 15.87 -51.15
N TRP A 149 5.57 15.67 -50.08
CA TRP A 149 5.27 16.22 -48.76
C TRP A 149 5.75 17.66 -48.68
N THR A 150 4.82 18.55 -48.34
CA THR A 150 5.16 19.94 -48.03
C THR A 150 5.85 20.05 -46.67
N ILE A 151 6.57 21.15 -46.43
CA ILE A 151 7.27 21.39 -45.16
C ILE A 151 6.26 21.44 -44.01
N GLU A 152 5.11 22.08 -44.24
CA GLU A 152 4.02 22.21 -43.28
C GLU A 152 3.41 20.85 -42.92
N GLU A 153 3.18 19.98 -43.90
CA GLU A 153 2.66 18.62 -43.66
C GLU A 153 3.67 17.75 -42.90
N ASN A 154 4.97 17.91 -43.19
CA ASN A 154 6.01 17.19 -42.46
C ASN A 154 6.09 17.65 -40.99
N GLU A 155 6.02 18.96 -40.73
CA GLU A 155 5.97 19.50 -39.37
C GLU A 155 4.73 19.01 -38.59
N GLU A 156 3.55 18.98 -39.24
CA GLU A 156 2.34 18.44 -38.65
C GLU A 156 2.45 16.94 -38.35
N TRP A 157 3.10 16.19 -39.24
CA TRP A 157 3.34 14.77 -39.08
C TRP A 157 4.32 14.47 -37.95
N GLU A 158 5.43 15.20 -37.85
CA GLU A 158 6.38 15.09 -36.74
C GLU A 158 5.72 15.44 -35.41
N LYS A 159 4.89 16.50 -35.37
CA LYS A 159 4.10 16.87 -34.19
C LYS A 159 3.14 15.76 -33.78
N LYS A 160 2.53 15.08 -34.75
CA LYS A 160 1.65 13.92 -34.52
C LYS A 160 2.42 12.71 -33.99
N LEU A 161 3.60 12.41 -34.54
CA LEU A 161 4.47 11.34 -34.06
C LEU A 161 4.98 11.62 -32.65
N ALA A 162 5.45 12.83 -32.36
CA ALA A 162 5.89 13.24 -31.03
C ALA A 162 4.73 13.15 -30.00
N ARG A 163 3.50 13.50 -30.41
CA ARG A 163 2.31 13.29 -29.57
C ARG A 163 2.01 11.81 -29.33
N LYS A 164 2.19 10.95 -30.32
CA LYS A 164 2.01 9.49 -30.19
C LYS A 164 3.09 8.87 -29.31
N ALA A 165 4.35 9.27 -29.46
CA ALA A 165 5.47 8.83 -28.63
C ALA A 165 5.25 9.19 -27.16
N ARG A 166 4.83 10.42 -26.85
CA ARG A 166 4.48 10.84 -25.48
C ARG A 166 3.32 10.06 -24.86
N ARG A 167 2.49 9.40 -25.67
CA ARG A 167 1.34 8.58 -25.24
C ARG A 167 1.63 7.08 -25.25
N ALA A 168 2.84 6.67 -25.66
CA ALA A 168 3.22 5.27 -25.77
C ALA A 168 3.53 4.63 -24.40
N ASP A 169 3.67 5.43 -23.35
CA ASP A 169 3.81 4.91 -22.00
C ASP A 169 2.44 4.45 -21.45
N PHE A 170 2.27 3.14 -21.37
CA PHE A 170 1.11 2.45 -20.81
C PHE A 170 1.39 1.86 -19.42
N GLU A 171 2.60 2.02 -18.90
CA GLU A 171 3.00 1.48 -17.61
C GLU A 171 2.33 2.27 -16.49
N PHE A 172 2.01 1.57 -15.40
CA PHE A 172 1.48 2.19 -14.19
C PHE A 172 2.67 2.52 -13.28
N HIS A 173 2.87 3.81 -13.01
CA HIS A 173 3.90 4.30 -12.09
C HIS A 173 3.24 4.68 -10.76
N ASP A 174 2.31 5.62 -10.79
CA ASP A 174 1.49 6.05 -9.65
C ASP A 174 0.08 6.51 -10.11
N ASP A 175 -0.79 6.78 -9.15
CA ASP A 175 -2.14 7.28 -9.41
C ASP A 175 -2.15 8.71 -9.95
N ALA A 176 -1.21 9.55 -9.54
CA ALA A 176 -1.10 10.94 -9.99
C ALA A 176 -0.74 11.02 -11.48
N HIS A 177 0.21 10.22 -11.96
CA HIS A 177 0.57 10.09 -13.36
C HIS A 177 -0.59 9.50 -14.18
N ALA A 178 -1.28 8.48 -13.64
CA ALA A 178 -2.48 7.94 -14.29
C ALA A 178 -3.59 9.00 -14.45
N ALA A 179 -3.85 9.80 -13.41
CA ALA A 179 -4.80 10.91 -13.44
C ALA A 179 -4.36 12.00 -14.43
N ARG A 180 -3.08 12.38 -14.43
CA ARG A 180 -2.51 13.36 -15.37
C ARG A 180 -2.63 12.91 -16.82
N ARG A 181 -2.38 11.63 -17.12
CA ARG A 181 -2.56 11.05 -18.47
C ARG A 181 -4.02 11.10 -18.91
N ARG A 182 -4.95 10.75 -18.01
CA ARG A 182 -6.40 10.85 -18.27
C ARG A 182 -6.82 12.29 -18.55
N TYR A 183 -6.40 13.23 -17.70
CA TYR A 183 -6.69 14.65 -17.86
C TYR A 183 -6.17 15.22 -19.18
N LYS A 184 -4.91 14.92 -19.55
CA LYS A 184 -4.35 15.33 -20.85
C LYS A 184 -5.17 14.79 -22.03
N LYS A 185 -5.61 13.53 -21.95
CA LYS A 185 -6.46 12.93 -22.97
C LYS A 185 -7.83 13.61 -23.04
N ASP A 186 -8.41 13.95 -21.90
CA ASP A 186 -9.69 14.66 -21.85
C ASP A 186 -9.59 16.08 -22.42
N LEU A 187 -8.51 16.82 -22.13
CA LEU A 187 -8.25 18.12 -22.75
C LEU A 187 -8.22 18.06 -24.28
N ASP A 188 -7.70 16.95 -24.81
CA ASP A 188 -7.62 16.70 -26.24
C ASP A 188 -8.98 16.32 -26.87
N ASP A 189 -9.85 15.65 -26.11
CA ASP A 189 -11.18 15.22 -26.54
C ASP A 189 -12.23 16.35 -26.40
N ILE A 190 -11.98 17.34 -25.54
CA ILE A 190 -12.86 18.50 -25.33
C ILE A 190 -12.78 19.45 -26.53
N LYS A 191 -13.90 19.58 -27.24
CA LYS A 191 -14.07 20.58 -28.31
C LYS A 191 -14.66 21.86 -27.73
N VAL A 192 -13.91 22.95 -27.81
CA VAL A 192 -14.36 24.27 -27.35
C VAL A 192 -15.37 24.85 -28.35
N ASN A 193 -16.50 25.35 -27.86
CA ASN A 193 -17.44 26.10 -28.67
C ASN A 193 -16.91 27.53 -28.88
N LEU A 194 -16.18 27.73 -29.98
CA LEU A 194 -15.57 29.02 -30.32
C LEU A 194 -16.62 30.10 -30.62
N VAL A 195 -17.81 29.73 -31.09
CA VAL A 195 -18.88 30.67 -31.43
C VAL A 195 -19.41 31.36 -30.17
N GLU A 196 -19.76 30.56 -29.16
CA GLU A 196 -20.26 31.08 -27.88
C GLU A 196 -19.16 31.85 -27.13
N TYR A 197 -17.93 31.36 -27.16
CA TYR A 197 -16.78 32.06 -26.58
C TYR A 197 -16.53 33.42 -27.25
N ASN A 198 -16.53 33.48 -28.58
CA ASN A 198 -16.34 34.72 -29.32
C ASN A 198 -17.49 35.70 -29.09
N ARG A 199 -18.73 35.23 -28.96
CA ARG A 199 -19.88 36.08 -28.61
C ARG A 199 -19.71 36.74 -27.24
N ARG A 200 -19.24 36.00 -26.22
CA ARG A 200 -18.91 36.57 -24.90
C ARG A 200 -17.75 37.57 -24.97
N ARG A 201 -16.76 37.27 -25.82
CA ARG A 201 -15.61 38.13 -26.08
C ARG A 201 -15.98 39.43 -26.78
N GLU A 202 -16.93 39.41 -27.73
CA GLU A 202 -17.45 40.61 -28.39
C GLU A 202 -18.06 41.58 -27.36
N VAL A 203 -18.88 41.07 -26.43
CA VAL A 203 -19.51 41.86 -25.37
C VAL A 203 -18.47 42.47 -24.43
N ALA A 204 -17.46 41.68 -24.01
CA ALA A 204 -16.37 42.17 -23.15
C ALA A 204 -15.50 43.25 -23.84
N MET A 205 -15.27 43.11 -25.15
CA MET A 205 -14.49 44.07 -25.92
C MET A 205 -15.30 45.25 -26.47
N GLY A 206 -16.62 45.28 -26.23
CA GLY A 206 -17.51 46.33 -26.75
C GLY A 206 -17.64 46.32 -28.27
N LEU A 207 -17.34 45.20 -28.92
CA LEU A 207 -17.48 45.01 -30.36
C LEU A 207 -18.95 44.76 -30.71
N ALA A 208 -19.36 45.20 -31.90
CA ALA A 208 -20.71 44.92 -32.39
C ALA A 208 -20.93 43.40 -32.50
N PRO A 209 -22.11 42.87 -32.13
CA PRO A 209 -22.44 41.46 -32.25
C PRO A 209 -22.20 40.95 -33.69
N GLY A 210 -21.42 39.87 -33.84
CA GLY A 210 -21.09 39.27 -35.14
C GLY A 210 -19.78 39.75 -35.78
N THR A 211 -18.98 40.55 -35.08
CA THR A 211 -17.65 41.00 -35.56
C THR A 211 -16.61 39.87 -35.56
N LEU A 212 -16.65 38.97 -34.57
CA LEU A 212 -15.79 37.80 -34.39
C LEU A 212 -16.50 36.49 -34.76
N VAL A 213 -17.83 36.49 -34.84
CA VAL A 213 -18.66 35.36 -35.28
C VAL A 213 -19.15 35.58 -36.70
N ARG A 214 -18.48 34.97 -37.69
CA ARG A 214 -18.99 34.90 -39.07
C ARG A 214 -20.14 33.89 -39.11
N SER A 215 -21.35 34.33 -39.40
CA SER A 215 -22.50 33.42 -39.57
C SER A 215 -22.24 32.52 -40.79
N ALA A 216 -22.46 31.21 -40.63
CA ALA A 216 -22.23 30.20 -41.66
C ALA A 216 -23.19 30.29 -42.87
N ALA A 217 -23.97 31.37 -43.00
CA ALA A 217 -24.81 31.66 -44.15
C ALA A 217 -24.12 32.53 -45.22
N ALA A 218 -22.89 33.02 -44.97
CA ALA A 218 -22.14 33.89 -45.88
C ALA A 218 -21.07 33.14 -46.70
N SER A 219 -21.37 31.93 -47.15
CA SER A 219 -20.59 31.23 -48.18
C SER A 219 -21.04 31.69 -49.58
N SER A 220 -20.89 32.98 -49.88
CA SER A 220 -20.85 33.46 -51.26
C SER A 220 -19.91 34.66 -51.35
N SER A 221 -18.95 34.54 -52.26
CA SER A 221 -17.83 35.44 -52.49
C SER A 221 -18.24 36.67 -53.31
N SER A 222 -19.16 37.50 -52.80
CA SER A 222 -19.54 38.75 -53.48
C SER A 222 -20.30 39.72 -52.59
N SER A 223 -19.58 40.63 -51.90
CA SER A 223 -20.07 41.98 -51.54
C SER A 223 -19.04 42.77 -50.72
N ILE A 224 -17.86 43.02 -51.31
CA ILE A 224 -17.17 44.28 -51.05
C ILE A 224 -17.78 45.27 -52.04
N THR A 225 -18.71 46.10 -51.57
CA THR A 225 -19.17 47.41 -52.09
C THR A 225 -20.67 47.57 -51.82
N ASN A 226 -21.00 48.14 -50.66
CA ASN A 226 -22.06 49.14 -50.53
C ASN A 226 -22.13 49.59 -49.06
N PHE A 227 -21.41 50.68 -48.77
CA PHE A 227 -21.66 51.47 -47.58
C PHE A 227 -22.64 52.57 -47.98
N ASP A 228 -23.92 52.38 -47.67
CA ASP A 228 -24.95 53.42 -47.79
C ASP A 228 -25.20 54.02 -46.38
N PRO A 229 -24.84 55.28 -46.13
CA PRO A 229 -24.95 55.90 -44.80
C PRO A 229 -26.39 56.34 -44.46
N LYS A 230 -27.42 55.98 -45.25
CA LYS A 230 -28.79 56.49 -45.06
C LYS A 230 -29.90 55.44 -44.90
N GLN A 231 -29.60 54.15 -44.79
CA GLN A 231 -30.59 53.15 -44.36
C GLN A 231 -30.38 52.75 -42.90
N GLY A 232 -31.11 53.41 -42.01
CA GLY A 232 -31.33 52.91 -40.66
C GLY A 232 -32.35 51.78 -40.64
N SER A 233 -31.98 50.62 -40.09
CA SER A 233 -32.92 49.80 -39.32
C SER A 233 -32.19 48.88 -38.32
N HIS A 234 -32.80 48.77 -37.14
CA HIS A 234 -32.57 47.80 -36.07
C HIS A 234 -31.35 47.96 -35.13
N MET A 235 -31.50 48.91 -34.21
CA MET A 235 -31.39 48.71 -32.75
C MET A 235 -30.30 47.72 -32.28
N GLN A 236 -29.02 48.09 -32.43
CA GLN A 236 -27.94 47.47 -31.67
C GLN A 236 -27.56 48.39 -30.51
N VAL A 237 -28.00 47.99 -29.32
CA VAL A 237 -27.55 48.59 -28.06
C VAL A 237 -26.06 48.33 -27.92
N VAL A 238 -25.25 49.37 -28.07
CA VAL A 238 -23.86 49.36 -27.59
C VAL A 238 -23.94 49.16 -26.07
N PRO A 239 -23.29 48.14 -25.49
CA PRO A 239 -23.28 47.95 -24.04
C PRO A 239 -22.83 49.25 -23.35
N SER A 240 -23.49 49.64 -22.26
CA SER A 240 -23.01 50.78 -21.47
C SER A 240 -21.58 50.54 -20.98
N SER A 241 -20.79 51.59 -20.76
CA SER A 241 -19.40 51.47 -20.28
C SER A 241 -19.29 50.60 -19.02
N GLN A 242 -20.30 50.65 -18.14
CA GLN A 242 -20.39 49.83 -16.94
C GLN A 242 -20.70 48.35 -17.24
N GLN A 243 -21.61 48.07 -18.18
CA GLN A 243 -21.94 46.69 -18.58
C GLN A 243 -20.75 46.03 -19.29
N GLN A 244 -19.98 46.80 -20.05
CA GLN A 244 -18.75 46.35 -20.68
C GLN A 244 -17.65 46.05 -19.65
N GLN A 245 -17.48 46.90 -18.63
CA GLN A 245 -16.55 46.65 -17.53
C GLN A 245 -16.90 45.36 -16.77
N LEU A 246 -18.17 45.16 -16.41
CA LEU A 246 -18.62 43.94 -15.74
C LEU A 246 -18.49 42.69 -16.63
N ALA A 247 -18.74 42.80 -17.94
CA ALA A 247 -18.54 41.69 -18.87
C ALA A 247 -17.06 41.36 -19.07
N ALA A 248 -16.18 42.36 -19.08
CA ALA A 248 -14.72 42.19 -19.16
C ALA A 248 -14.15 41.58 -17.87
N GLU A 249 -14.57 42.08 -16.70
CA GLU A 249 -14.22 41.50 -15.40
C GLU A 249 -14.73 40.07 -15.26
N SER A 250 -15.93 39.75 -15.80
CA SER A 250 -16.48 38.41 -15.78
C SER A 250 -15.75 37.44 -16.73
N LEU A 251 -15.25 37.90 -17.88
CA LEU A 251 -14.53 37.08 -18.86
C LEU A 251 -13.04 36.89 -18.51
N TYR A 252 -12.39 37.94 -17.99
CA TYR A 252 -10.97 37.95 -17.61
C TYR A 252 -10.83 38.12 -16.10
N ARG A 253 -11.31 37.13 -15.35
CA ARG A 253 -11.22 37.13 -13.88
C ARG A 253 -9.80 36.91 -13.40
N ASP A 254 -9.39 37.68 -12.39
CA ASP A 254 -8.19 37.44 -11.60
C ASP A 254 -8.56 37.08 -10.15
N ALA A 255 -7.55 36.84 -9.30
CA ALA A 255 -7.77 36.50 -7.89
C ALA A 255 -8.45 37.61 -7.06
N ASN A 256 -8.55 38.84 -7.60
CA ASN A 256 -9.12 40.00 -6.93
C ASN A 256 -10.52 40.37 -7.46
N SER A 257 -11.05 39.61 -8.44
CA SER A 257 -12.40 39.81 -8.95
C SER A 257 -13.43 39.39 -7.90
N LEU A 258 -14.32 40.32 -7.52
CA LEU A 258 -15.39 40.10 -6.54
C LEU A 258 -16.56 39.24 -7.07
N LEU A 259 -16.51 38.84 -8.35
CA LEU A 259 -17.52 38.02 -9.01
C LEU A 259 -17.25 36.53 -8.73
N TYR A 260 -17.88 35.99 -7.68
CA TYR A 260 -17.86 34.58 -7.31
C TYR A 260 -19.28 34.00 -7.23
N ALA A 261 -19.48 32.77 -7.71
CA ALA A 261 -20.77 32.05 -7.72
C ALA A 261 -21.92 32.70 -8.53
N ASP A 262 -21.61 33.54 -9.52
CA ASP A 262 -22.58 34.22 -10.40
C ASP A 262 -22.96 33.43 -11.67
N ASN A 263 -22.15 32.44 -12.07
CA ASN A 263 -22.39 31.65 -13.27
C ASN A 263 -23.51 30.61 -13.07
N LYS A 264 -24.64 30.79 -13.77
CA LYS A 264 -25.69 29.79 -13.91
C LYS A 264 -25.55 29.10 -15.28
N PRO A 265 -25.03 27.87 -15.35
CA PRO A 265 -24.87 27.17 -16.62
C PRO A 265 -26.23 26.89 -17.26
N SER A 266 -26.30 26.94 -18.60
CA SER A 266 -27.49 26.51 -19.33
C SER A 266 -27.70 25.00 -19.22
N GLU A 267 -28.93 24.53 -19.43
CA GLU A 267 -29.26 23.10 -19.43
C GLU A 267 -28.37 22.31 -20.41
N ASP A 268 -28.17 22.82 -21.63
CA ASP A 268 -27.23 22.23 -22.61
C ASP A 268 -25.80 22.06 -22.05
N ALA A 269 -25.35 22.97 -21.18
CA ALA A 269 -24.02 22.89 -20.58
C ALA A 269 -23.96 21.82 -19.49
N ILE A 270 -25.03 21.69 -18.71
CA ILE A 270 -25.20 20.63 -17.71
C ILE A 270 -25.24 19.26 -18.40
N ASP A 271 -26.00 19.11 -19.48
CA ASP A 271 -26.11 17.86 -20.25
C ASP A 271 -24.78 17.41 -20.85
N ARG A 272 -23.95 18.35 -21.32
CA ARG A 272 -22.59 18.04 -21.81
C ARG A 272 -21.72 17.47 -20.69
N VAL A 273 -21.82 18.02 -19.48
CA VAL A 273 -21.07 17.53 -18.31
C VAL A 273 -21.57 16.15 -17.90
N ILE A 274 -22.88 15.95 -17.79
CA ILE A 274 -23.48 14.65 -17.46
C ILE A 274 -23.09 13.59 -18.50
N SER A 275 -23.18 13.91 -19.80
CA SER A 275 -22.74 13.02 -20.88
C SER A 275 -21.27 12.63 -20.77
N LYS A 276 -20.39 13.57 -20.39
CA LYS A 276 -18.96 13.30 -20.17
C LYS A 276 -18.73 12.41 -18.94
N ILE A 277 -19.39 12.71 -17.82
CA ILE A 277 -19.31 11.92 -16.59
C ILE A 277 -19.73 10.47 -16.86
N ASN A 278 -20.86 10.27 -17.53
CA ASN A 278 -21.34 8.93 -17.89
C ASN A 278 -20.34 8.17 -18.78
N LYS A 279 -19.75 8.84 -19.77
CA LYS A 279 -18.68 8.25 -20.60
C LYS A 279 -17.44 7.88 -19.78
N ASP A 280 -17.09 8.66 -18.77
CA ASP A 280 -15.93 8.39 -17.93
C ASP A 280 -16.19 7.25 -16.95
N ILE A 281 -17.40 7.16 -16.41
CA ILE A 281 -17.88 6.01 -15.62
C ILE A 281 -17.79 4.73 -16.46
N ASP A 282 -18.29 4.75 -17.69
CA ASP A 282 -18.21 3.61 -18.61
C ASP A 282 -16.76 3.21 -18.93
N LYS A 283 -15.87 4.20 -19.16
CA LYS A 283 -14.43 3.95 -19.36
C LYS A 283 -13.79 3.34 -18.10
N LYS A 284 -14.17 3.79 -16.90
CA LYS A 284 -13.67 3.26 -15.62
C LYS A 284 -14.12 1.82 -15.41
N ARG A 285 -15.40 1.51 -15.69
CA ARG A 285 -15.94 0.14 -15.63
C ARG A 285 -15.21 -0.80 -16.59
N ASN A 286 -14.90 -0.32 -17.79
CA ASN A 286 -14.22 -1.11 -18.84
C ASN A 286 -12.68 -1.09 -18.75
N PHE A 287 -12.11 -0.59 -17.64
CA PHE A 287 -10.66 -0.52 -17.44
C PHE A 287 -10.04 -1.93 -17.29
N SER A 288 -10.69 -2.79 -16.50
CA SER A 288 -10.32 -4.21 -16.40
C SER A 288 -11.11 -4.99 -17.45
N ARG A 289 -10.41 -5.55 -18.45
CA ARG A 289 -11.03 -6.36 -19.50
C ARG A 289 -10.78 -7.84 -19.25
N LYS A 290 -11.84 -8.65 -19.29
CA LYS A 290 -11.72 -10.11 -19.29
C LYS A 290 -11.07 -10.54 -20.61
N ARG A 291 -10.04 -11.39 -20.54
CA ARG A 291 -9.39 -11.96 -21.74
C ARG A 291 -10.27 -13.11 -22.25
N ALA A 292 -10.47 -13.19 -23.57
CA ALA A 292 -11.44 -14.11 -24.18
C ALA A 292 -10.94 -15.57 -24.27
N ASN A 293 -9.63 -15.80 -24.27
CA ASN A 293 -9.02 -17.11 -24.53
C ASN A 293 -8.38 -17.71 -23.26
N GLU A 294 -9.03 -17.57 -22.10
CA GLU A 294 -8.44 -18.03 -20.82
C GLU A 294 -8.70 -19.51 -20.51
N ASP A 295 -9.54 -20.19 -21.28
CA ASP A 295 -9.96 -21.58 -21.04
C ASP A 295 -9.28 -22.60 -22.00
N GLU A 296 -8.37 -22.16 -22.88
CA GLU A 296 -7.66 -23.02 -23.86
C GLU A 296 -6.36 -23.66 -23.33
N GLY A 297 -6.26 -23.92 -22.02
CA GLY A 297 -5.07 -24.51 -21.41
C GLY A 297 -5.38 -25.53 -20.31
N ASP A 298 -4.33 -26.23 -19.85
CA ASP A 298 -4.46 -27.22 -18.77
C ASP A 298 -5.03 -26.57 -17.51
N ILE A 299 -6.13 -27.15 -17.01
CA ILE A 299 -6.85 -26.65 -15.84
C ILE A 299 -6.04 -26.97 -14.58
N THR A 300 -5.28 -25.99 -14.10
CA THR A 300 -4.44 -26.11 -12.90
C THR A 300 -5.14 -25.66 -11.61
N TYR A 301 -6.45 -25.41 -11.64
CA TYR A 301 -7.21 -24.82 -10.52
C TYR A 301 -8.53 -25.54 -10.25
N ILE A 302 -8.96 -25.51 -8.98
CA ILE A 302 -10.21 -26.15 -8.51
C ILE A 302 -11.34 -25.11 -8.29
N ASN A 303 -10.99 -23.85 -7.99
CA ASN A 303 -11.95 -22.76 -7.81
C ASN A 303 -11.45 -21.46 -8.46
N GLU A 304 -12.33 -20.47 -8.62
CA GLU A 304 -12.01 -19.21 -9.29
C GLU A 304 -10.92 -18.41 -8.56
N ARG A 305 -10.91 -18.45 -7.22
CA ARG A 305 -9.87 -17.78 -6.42
C ARG A 305 -8.49 -18.39 -6.65
N ASN A 306 -8.42 -19.72 -6.76
CA ASN A 306 -7.21 -20.49 -7.04
C ASN A 306 -6.74 -20.24 -8.49
N ARG A 307 -7.67 -20.07 -9.45
CA ARG A 307 -7.33 -19.63 -10.81
C ARG A 307 -6.60 -18.29 -10.80
N VAL A 308 -7.16 -17.30 -10.11
CA VAL A 308 -6.55 -15.96 -10.00
C VAL A 308 -5.21 -16.01 -9.25
N PHE A 309 -5.11 -16.85 -8.23
CA PHE A 309 -3.88 -17.08 -7.47
C PHE A 309 -2.78 -17.71 -8.34
N ASN A 310 -3.08 -18.79 -9.06
CA ASN A 310 -2.15 -19.42 -10.00
C ASN A 310 -1.71 -18.46 -11.11
N LYS A 311 -2.61 -17.61 -11.62
CA LYS A 311 -2.26 -16.52 -12.55
C LYS A 311 -1.35 -15.47 -11.91
N LYS A 312 -1.47 -15.21 -10.61
CA LYS A 312 -0.55 -14.31 -9.89
C LYS A 312 0.82 -14.99 -9.77
N ILE A 313 0.89 -16.25 -9.37
CA ILE A 313 2.13 -17.02 -9.32
C ILE A 313 2.81 -17.03 -10.68
N ALA A 314 2.08 -17.35 -11.74
CA ALA A 314 2.63 -17.41 -13.08
C ALA A 314 3.29 -16.09 -13.51
N ARG A 315 2.67 -14.94 -13.20
CA ARG A 315 3.24 -13.62 -13.51
C ARG A 315 4.58 -13.35 -12.84
N TYR A 316 4.81 -13.81 -11.61
CA TYR A 316 6.04 -13.54 -10.86
C TYR A 316 7.10 -14.63 -11.03
N TYR A 317 6.68 -15.90 -11.11
CA TYR A 317 7.57 -17.04 -10.99
C TYR A 317 7.83 -17.78 -12.31
N ASP A 318 7.01 -17.62 -13.36
CA ASP A 318 7.21 -18.36 -14.62
C ASP A 318 8.57 -18.08 -15.28
N LYS A 319 9.10 -16.87 -15.10
CA LYS A 319 10.44 -16.51 -15.56
C LYS A 319 11.52 -17.44 -14.97
N TYR A 320 11.31 -17.92 -13.75
CA TYR A 320 12.26 -18.78 -13.02
C TYR A 320 11.90 -20.27 -13.09
N THR A 321 10.62 -20.60 -13.33
CA THR A 321 10.12 -21.98 -13.33
C THR A 321 9.90 -22.57 -14.73
N ALA A 322 10.21 -21.83 -15.80
CA ALA A 322 10.06 -22.28 -17.18
C ALA A 322 10.81 -23.60 -17.49
N GLU A 323 12.04 -23.75 -16.99
CA GLU A 323 12.85 -24.96 -17.18
C GLU A 323 12.24 -26.18 -16.46
N ILE A 324 11.66 -25.95 -15.28
CA ILE A 324 10.99 -26.96 -14.47
C ILE A 324 9.71 -27.41 -15.17
N ARG A 325 8.87 -26.47 -15.62
CA ARG A 325 7.64 -26.76 -16.38
C ARG A 325 7.95 -27.56 -17.64
N ALA A 326 8.94 -27.11 -18.41
CA ALA A 326 9.34 -27.81 -19.63
C ALA A 326 9.92 -29.21 -19.35
N SER A 327 10.51 -29.44 -18.19
CA SER A 327 10.99 -30.77 -17.78
C SER A 327 9.86 -31.71 -17.34
N PHE A 328 8.81 -31.16 -16.73
CA PHE A 328 7.57 -31.89 -16.45
C PHE A 328 6.84 -32.26 -17.74
N GLU A 329 6.71 -31.34 -18.69
CA GLU A 329 6.09 -31.60 -20.01
C GLU A 329 6.89 -32.61 -20.84
N ARG A 330 8.22 -32.65 -20.70
CA ARG A 330 9.10 -33.63 -21.36
C ARG A 330 9.24 -34.96 -20.62
N GLY A 331 8.63 -35.12 -19.43
CA GLY A 331 8.72 -36.36 -18.63
C GLY A 331 10.14 -36.73 -18.14
N THR A 332 11.09 -35.79 -18.15
CA THR A 332 12.53 -36.06 -17.89
C THR A 332 13.01 -35.63 -16.50
N ALA A 333 12.08 -35.42 -15.56
CA ALA A 333 12.35 -34.87 -14.24
C ALA A 333 13.56 -35.53 -13.53
N PHE A 334 13.76 -36.85 -13.68
CA PHE A 334 14.82 -37.58 -12.99
C PHE A 334 16.27 -37.34 -13.50
N LEU A 335 16.48 -37.01 -14.78
CA LEU A 335 17.83 -36.87 -15.36
C LEU A 335 18.45 -35.49 -15.11
N HIS A 336 17.63 -34.47 -14.87
CA HIS A 336 18.11 -33.10 -14.63
C HIS A 336 18.63 -32.89 -13.19
N PHE A 337 18.22 -33.75 -12.24
CA PHE A 337 18.70 -33.70 -10.85
C PHE A 337 20.09 -34.32 -10.66
N TYR A 338 20.56 -35.17 -11.58
CA TYR A 338 21.84 -35.86 -11.45
C TYR A 338 23.04 -35.17 -12.11
N SER A 339 22.82 -34.16 -12.96
CA SER A 339 23.90 -33.53 -13.74
C SER A 339 24.38 -32.18 -13.20
N ASN A 340 23.75 -31.60 -12.17
CA ASN A 340 24.11 -30.27 -11.68
C ASN A 340 23.86 -30.08 -10.16
N PRO A 341 24.88 -30.19 -9.29
CA PRO A 341 24.71 -30.14 -7.83
C PRO A 341 24.42 -28.75 -7.26
N ARG A 342 24.25 -27.70 -8.09
CA ARG A 342 23.96 -26.32 -7.63
C ARG A 342 22.47 -25.94 -7.56
N LYS A 343 21.54 -26.84 -7.89
CA LYS A 343 20.08 -26.55 -7.92
C LYS A 343 19.24 -27.44 -6.97
N LEU A 344 19.82 -27.97 -5.90
CA LEU A 344 19.12 -28.84 -4.92
C LEU A 344 18.30 -28.09 -3.85
N TYR A 345 18.31 -26.76 -3.84
CA TYR A 345 17.68 -25.93 -2.79
C TYR A 345 16.14 -25.85 -2.80
N ASN A 346 15.44 -26.44 -3.77
CA ASN A 346 13.99 -26.21 -3.95
C ASN A 346 13.09 -27.45 -3.79
N VAL A 347 13.63 -28.63 -3.48
CA VAL A 347 12.80 -29.85 -3.29
C VAL A 347 12.33 -29.99 -1.84
N GLU A 348 13.08 -29.46 -0.86
CA GLU A 348 12.69 -29.46 0.56
C GLU A 348 11.46 -28.59 0.86
N ALA A 349 11.19 -27.57 0.03
CA ALA A 349 10.00 -26.74 0.12
C ALA A 349 8.70 -27.51 -0.22
N LEU A 350 8.79 -28.56 -1.05
CA LEU A 350 7.63 -29.37 -1.44
C LEU A 350 7.23 -30.38 -0.35
N VAL A 351 8.18 -30.86 0.46
CA VAL A 351 7.89 -31.72 1.62
C VAL A 351 7.29 -30.92 2.79
N LYS A 352 7.68 -29.65 2.96
CA LYS A 352 7.10 -28.76 3.98
C LYS A 352 5.64 -28.33 3.68
N LEU A 353 5.23 -28.32 2.41
CA LEU A 353 3.83 -28.04 2.03
C LEU A 353 2.86 -29.19 2.40
N THR A 354 3.34 -30.42 2.49
CA THR A 354 2.54 -31.56 2.98
C THR A 354 2.31 -31.53 4.49
N GLU A 355 3.17 -30.87 5.27
CA GLU A 355 2.99 -30.73 6.72
C GLU A 355 2.04 -29.58 7.10
N PHE A 356 1.96 -28.53 6.27
CA PHE A 356 1.00 -27.43 6.49
C PHE A 356 -0.48 -27.88 6.31
N GLY A 357 -0.73 -28.93 5.52
CA GLY A 357 -2.06 -29.54 5.35
C GLY A 357 -2.56 -30.36 6.55
N ARG A 358 -1.71 -30.64 7.55
CA ARG A 358 -2.11 -31.34 8.79
C ARG A 358 -2.82 -30.42 9.79
N VAL A 359 -2.71 -29.10 9.63
CA VAL A 359 -3.24 -28.10 10.56
C VAL A 359 -4.69 -27.68 10.22
N THR A 360 -5.21 -28.03 9.03
CA THR A 360 -6.59 -27.70 8.63
C THR A 360 -7.41 -28.97 8.38
N GLY A 361 -8.04 -29.51 9.41
CA GLY A 361 -8.73 -30.81 9.40
C GLY A 361 -9.76 -31.02 8.28
N LYS A 362 -9.37 -31.75 7.22
CA LYS A 362 -10.30 -32.40 6.28
C LYS A 362 -9.85 -33.85 6.00
N ALA A 363 -10.47 -34.78 6.72
CA ALA A 363 -10.17 -36.21 6.70
C ALA A 363 -10.90 -36.94 5.56
N VAL A 364 -10.42 -36.85 4.31
CA VAL A 364 -10.84 -37.79 3.23
C VAL A 364 -9.69 -38.22 2.30
N LEU A 365 -8.58 -37.48 2.20
CA LEU A 365 -7.49 -37.79 1.26
C LEU A 365 -6.40 -38.76 1.77
N SER A 366 -6.42 -39.15 3.05
CA SER A 366 -5.36 -39.98 3.66
C SER A 366 -5.39 -41.47 3.24
N ARG A 367 -6.56 -42.00 2.83
CA ARG A 367 -6.72 -43.45 2.58
C ARG A 367 -6.30 -43.93 1.18
N LEU A 368 -6.20 -43.04 0.19
CA LEU A 368 -5.83 -43.44 -1.19
C LEU A 368 -4.32 -43.46 -1.46
N MET A 369 -3.50 -42.76 -0.67
CA MET A 369 -2.03 -42.71 -0.85
C MET A 369 -1.24 -43.70 0.01
N HIS A 370 -1.85 -44.35 1.00
CA HIS A 370 -1.16 -45.34 1.83
C HIS A 370 -0.91 -46.68 1.11
N PHE A 371 -1.55 -46.93 -0.03
CA PHE A 371 -1.38 -48.18 -0.78
C PHE A 371 -0.15 -48.15 -1.71
N THR A 372 0.28 -46.98 -2.20
CA THR A 372 1.38 -46.86 -3.16
C THR A 372 2.78 -46.78 -2.52
N ILE A 373 2.88 -46.38 -1.25
CA ILE A 373 4.17 -46.24 -0.55
C ILE A 373 4.70 -47.58 -0.01
N ARG A 374 3.81 -48.55 0.24
CA ARG A 374 4.21 -49.87 0.77
C ARG A 374 4.93 -50.73 -0.26
N ASP A 375 4.59 -50.57 -1.54
CA ASP A 375 5.20 -51.36 -2.63
C ASP A 375 6.59 -50.83 -3.02
N ILE A 376 6.87 -49.53 -2.84
CA ILE A 376 8.18 -48.92 -3.15
C ILE A 376 9.23 -49.25 -2.07
N ALA A 377 8.82 -49.46 -0.82
CA ALA A 377 9.74 -49.77 0.27
C ALA A 377 10.26 -51.23 0.24
N SER A 378 9.58 -52.13 -0.46
CA SER A 378 10.00 -53.53 -0.62
C SER A 378 11.23 -53.67 -1.53
N ASP A 379 11.26 -52.92 -2.63
CA ASP A 379 12.25 -53.11 -3.70
C ASP A 379 13.62 -52.47 -3.42
N LEU A 380 13.73 -51.59 -2.43
CA LEU A 380 14.99 -50.91 -2.09
C LEU A 380 15.88 -51.71 -1.12
N THR A 381 15.38 -52.79 -0.52
CA THR A 381 16.16 -53.60 0.44
C THR A 381 16.97 -54.73 -0.18
N GLU A 382 16.69 -55.13 -1.44
CA GLU A 382 17.43 -56.22 -2.09
C GLU A 382 18.68 -55.78 -2.89
N LEU A 383 18.85 -54.48 -3.17
CA LEU A 383 19.94 -53.99 -4.02
C LEU A 383 21.24 -53.61 -3.30
N PHE A 384 21.31 -53.72 -1.97
CA PHE A 384 22.47 -53.28 -1.18
C PHE A 384 23.47 -54.41 -0.81
N VAL A 385 23.27 -55.65 -1.28
CA VAL A 385 24.13 -56.80 -0.91
C VAL A 385 25.14 -57.22 -2.00
N HIS A 386 25.22 -56.54 -3.14
CA HIS A 386 26.13 -56.94 -4.24
C HIS A 386 26.91 -55.76 -4.87
N SER A 387 27.83 -55.13 -4.14
CA SER A 387 29.02 -54.50 -4.76
C SER A 387 30.12 -54.16 -3.75
N GLN A 388 30.84 -55.16 -3.23
CA GLN A 388 32.18 -54.95 -2.68
C GLN A 388 33.12 -56.02 -3.22
N GLN A 389 33.86 -55.70 -4.28
CA GLN A 389 35.14 -56.30 -4.66
C GLN A 389 35.67 -55.63 -5.93
N ILE A 390 36.82 -54.93 -5.85
CA ILE A 390 37.93 -54.81 -6.84
C ILE A 390 38.95 -53.75 -6.33
N PRO A 391 40.28 -54.02 -6.28
CA PRO A 391 41.33 -53.08 -5.86
C PRO A 391 42.06 -52.38 -7.05
N PRO A 392 42.98 -51.40 -6.82
CA PRO A 392 43.22 -50.25 -7.72
C PRO A 392 44.54 -50.29 -8.53
N SER A 393 44.64 -49.49 -9.61
CA SER A 393 45.95 -49.03 -10.11
C SER A 393 45.96 -47.70 -10.90
N ARG A 394 46.76 -46.77 -10.37
CA ARG A 394 47.66 -45.72 -10.97
C ARG A 394 47.25 -45.00 -12.26
N HIS A 395 47.32 -43.66 -12.26
CA HIS A 395 48.42 -42.88 -12.89
C HIS A 395 48.43 -41.40 -12.41
N ASN A 396 49.64 -40.86 -12.29
CA ASN A 396 50.05 -39.57 -11.72
C ASN A 396 49.62 -38.33 -12.55
N ILE A 397 49.49 -37.17 -11.89
CA ILE A 397 50.21 -35.91 -12.23
C ILE A 397 50.26 -34.98 -10.99
N LYS A 398 51.46 -34.39 -10.81
CA LYS A 398 52.02 -33.48 -9.77
C LYS A 398 51.28 -32.12 -9.71
N MET A 399 51.27 -31.25 -8.68
CA MET A 399 52.30 -30.75 -7.72
C MET A 399 51.57 -29.88 -6.65
N LYS A 400 51.69 -30.18 -5.35
CA LYS A 400 52.43 -29.46 -4.27
C LYS A 400 52.02 -28.01 -3.91
N ALA A 401 51.33 -27.92 -2.75
CA ALA A 401 51.26 -26.79 -1.82
C ALA A 401 52.50 -26.71 -0.89
N PRO A 402 52.70 -25.57 -0.21
CA PRO A 402 52.72 -25.53 1.28
C PRO A 402 52.02 -24.24 1.82
N ASP A 403 51.57 -24.03 3.05
CA ASP A 403 51.55 -24.72 4.35
C ASP A 403 50.39 -24.09 5.15
N PHE A 404 49.60 -24.86 5.91
CA PHE A 404 49.01 -24.36 7.17
C PHE A 404 48.91 -25.53 8.16
N CYS A 405 49.54 -25.33 9.31
CA CYS A 405 49.74 -26.29 10.38
C CYS A 405 48.43 -26.84 10.97
N CYS A 406 48.42 -28.14 11.22
CA CYS A 406 47.55 -28.81 12.18
C CYS A 406 47.90 -28.41 13.62
N TRP A 407 46.89 -28.27 14.47
CA TRP A 407 46.90 -28.78 15.86
C TRP A 407 45.46 -29.23 16.25
N PRO A 408 45.30 -30.22 17.15
CA PRO A 408 44.17 -31.15 17.14
C PRO A 408 43.02 -30.81 18.10
N LEU A 409 41.80 -31.21 17.69
CA LEU A 409 40.60 -31.28 18.54
C LEU A 409 40.77 -32.38 19.61
N GLU A 410 41.03 -31.98 20.85
CA GLU A 410 40.78 -32.80 22.04
C GLU A 410 40.47 -31.89 23.23
N ARG A 411 39.18 -31.76 23.57
CA ARG A 411 38.58 -31.56 24.91
C ARG A 411 37.27 -30.74 24.83
N THR A 412 36.14 -31.44 24.81
CA THR A 412 34.87 -30.94 25.35
C THR A 412 34.30 -31.98 26.31
N ARG A 413 34.93 -32.07 27.48
CA ARG A 413 34.30 -32.60 28.70
C ARG A 413 34.73 -31.68 29.83
N GLN A 414 33.75 -31.15 30.56
CA GLN A 414 33.83 -30.19 31.68
C GLN A 414 33.78 -28.69 31.33
N ARG A 415 32.56 -28.13 31.37
CA ARG A 415 32.23 -26.88 32.08
C ARG A 415 30.71 -26.72 32.18
N LEU A 416 30.08 -27.58 32.97
CA LEU A 416 28.76 -27.33 33.57
C LEU A 416 29.02 -27.00 35.04
N LYS A 417 29.19 -25.70 35.31
CA LYS A 417 29.14 -25.06 36.63
C LYS A 417 29.39 -23.57 36.39
N LEU A 418 28.33 -22.76 36.56
CA LEU A 418 28.31 -21.41 37.14
C LEU A 418 27.02 -20.68 36.73
N CYS A 419 25.86 -21.24 37.11
CA CYS A 419 24.69 -20.47 37.52
C CYS A 419 24.18 -21.21 38.76
N GLY A 420 24.58 -20.75 39.95
CA GLY A 420 24.24 -21.37 41.22
C GLY A 420 23.64 -20.34 42.15
N GLY A 421 22.37 -20.54 42.52
CA GLY A 421 21.64 -19.72 43.47
C GLY A 421 20.25 -20.30 43.79
N ASP A 422 20.25 -21.31 44.66
CA ASP A 422 19.14 -21.85 45.49
C ASP A 422 17.87 -22.43 44.84
N GLN A 423 17.80 -23.77 44.80
CA GLN A 423 16.57 -24.51 44.52
C GLN A 423 15.63 -24.48 45.72
N ARG A 424 14.62 -23.61 45.69
CA ARG A 424 13.33 -23.84 46.37
C ARG A 424 12.17 -23.39 45.49
N SER A 425 11.39 -24.38 45.07
CA SER A 425 10.08 -24.30 44.42
C SER A 425 9.28 -23.01 44.71
N ARG A 426 9.13 -22.15 43.71
CA ARG A 426 8.14 -21.06 43.62
C ARG A 426 7.71 -20.89 42.14
N PRO A 427 6.47 -20.42 41.86
CA PRO A 427 5.83 -20.59 40.56
C PRO A 427 6.47 -19.70 39.49
N PHE A 428 6.49 -20.22 38.26
CA PHE A 428 7.03 -19.62 37.04
C PHE A 428 6.60 -18.14 36.83
N PRO A 429 7.52 -17.21 36.51
CA PRO A 429 7.17 -15.89 36.00
C PRO A 429 6.86 -15.95 34.48
N SER A 430 5.93 -15.11 34.04
CA SER A 430 5.43 -15.01 32.66
C SER A 430 6.47 -14.41 31.70
N PHE A 431 6.85 -15.20 30.68
CA PHE A 431 7.86 -14.92 29.65
C PHE A 431 7.44 -13.90 28.56
N GLY A 432 6.79 -12.78 28.89
CA GLY A 432 6.18 -11.87 27.88
C GLY A 432 6.61 -10.39 27.87
N ARG A 433 7.56 -9.95 28.71
CA ARG A 433 7.75 -8.51 29.02
C ARG A 433 8.75 -7.78 28.13
N ILE A 434 9.82 -8.46 27.73
CA ILE A 434 10.84 -7.98 26.81
C ILE A 434 10.70 -8.81 25.54
N ALA A 435 10.56 -8.13 24.42
CA ALA A 435 10.48 -8.76 23.12
C ALA A 435 11.44 -8.06 22.16
N SER A 436 11.65 -8.64 20.99
CA SER A 436 12.70 -8.24 20.07
C SER A 436 12.15 -7.67 18.77
N ILE A 437 12.95 -6.81 18.15
CA ILE A 437 12.74 -6.33 16.78
C ILE A 437 13.32 -7.38 15.83
N GLN A 438 12.47 -8.05 15.05
CA GLN A 438 12.96 -9.01 14.07
C GLN A 438 13.33 -8.36 12.75
N TYR A 439 14.56 -8.63 12.34
CA TYR A 439 15.02 -8.31 11.00
C TYR A 439 14.50 -9.36 10.02
N SER A 440 13.65 -8.92 9.10
CA SER A 440 13.01 -9.82 8.14
C SER A 440 14.02 -10.34 7.12
N ARG A 441 14.43 -11.61 7.24
CA ARG A 441 14.99 -12.38 6.12
C ARG A 441 13.83 -12.81 5.22
N LEU A 442 13.33 -11.91 4.36
CA LEU A 442 12.31 -12.26 3.38
C LEU A 442 12.80 -12.11 1.94
N ILE A 443 12.60 -13.22 1.22
CA ILE A 443 12.79 -13.39 -0.20
C ILE A 443 11.82 -12.48 -0.96
N ASN A 444 12.37 -11.81 -1.98
CA ASN A 444 11.75 -11.03 -3.06
C ASN A 444 11.48 -9.53 -2.83
N GLY A 445 12.21 -8.75 -3.64
CA GLY A 445 11.64 -7.63 -4.40
C GLY A 445 12.22 -6.26 -4.05
N SER A 446 13.24 -5.84 -4.81
CA SER A 446 13.87 -4.50 -4.80
C SER A 446 14.38 -4.00 -3.45
N MET A 447 15.58 -4.41 -3.07
CA MET A 447 16.37 -3.68 -2.06
C MET A 447 17.79 -3.42 -2.54
N HIS A 448 18.27 -2.25 -2.14
CA HIS A 448 19.58 -1.67 -2.45
C HIS A 448 20.73 -2.61 -2.02
N TRP A 449 21.85 -2.55 -2.76
CA TRP A 449 23.03 -3.41 -2.64
C TRP A 449 23.65 -3.54 -1.24
N SER A 450 23.33 -2.65 -0.30
CA SER A 450 23.79 -2.69 1.10
C SER A 450 23.29 -3.93 1.86
N CYS A 451 22.09 -4.44 1.53
CA CYS A 451 21.51 -5.62 2.18
C CYS A 451 22.17 -6.95 1.75
N LEU A 452 22.93 -6.95 0.64
CA LEU A 452 23.52 -8.16 0.05
C LEU A 452 24.89 -8.54 0.64
N SER A 453 25.62 -7.58 1.21
CA SER A 453 27.03 -7.76 1.58
C SER A 453 27.24 -8.55 2.89
N SER A 454 26.35 -8.39 3.87
CA SER A 454 26.40 -9.13 5.14
C SER A 454 25.91 -10.58 5.00
N PHE A 455 25.08 -10.85 3.99
CA PHE A 455 24.47 -12.16 3.75
C PHE A 455 25.45 -13.29 3.41
N LEU A 456 26.62 -12.98 2.85
CA LEU A 456 27.60 -14.00 2.45
C LEU A 456 28.49 -14.51 3.60
N ARG A 457 28.43 -13.92 4.80
CA ARG A 457 29.20 -14.40 5.97
C ARG A 457 28.49 -15.44 6.83
N ASP A 458 27.15 -15.44 6.86
CA ASP A 458 26.39 -16.17 7.90
C ASP A 458 25.81 -17.52 7.45
N PHE A 459 26.14 -18.01 6.24
CA PHE A 459 25.54 -19.22 5.67
C PHE A 459 26.09 -20.55 6.26
N ALA A 460 26.88 -20.51 7.35
CA ALA A 460 27.61 -21.67 7.87
C ALA A 460 27.00 -22.37 9.10
N GLU A 461 25.93 -21.86 9.72
CA GLU A 461 25.45 -22.35 11.03
C GLU A 461 23.96 -22.68 11.10
N TYR A 462 23.45 -23.58 10.24
CA TYR A 462 22.08 -24.11 10.37
C TYR A 462 22.02 -25.63 10.20
N GLU A 463 22.44 -26.35 11.23
CA GLU A 463 21.99 -27.72 11.52
C GLU A 463 22.13 -27.96 13.03
N LEU A 464 21.07 -27.73 13.83
CA LEU A 464 20.84 -28.35 15.15
C LEU A 464 19.56 -27.79 15.79
N SER A 465 18.40 -28.38 15.49
CA SER A 465 17.16 -28.06 16.21
C SER A 465 16.37 -29.34 16.53
N LEU A 466 16.87 -30.10 17.51
CA LEU A 466 16.08 -31.06 18.28
C LEU A 466 16.43 -31.05 19.79
N LEU A 467 17.26 -30.11 20.25
CA LEU A 467 17.66 -29.91 21.66
C LEU A 467 17.05 -28.64 22.30
N ALA A 468 16.21 -27.90 21.60
CA ALA A 468 15.75 -26.56 22.00
C ALA A 468 14.76 -26.51 23.18
N LEU A 469 14.14 -27.62 23.58
CA LEU A 469 13.16 -27.62 24.68
C LEU A 469 13.79 -27.55 26.09
N LEU A 470 15.10 -27.72 26.20
CA LEU A 470 15.87 -27.43 27.42
C LEU A 470 16.79 -26.21 27.27
N GLY A 471 16.76 -25.53 26.11
CA GLY A 471 17.66 -24.42 25.74
C GLY A 471 17.01 -23.02 25.80
N MET A 472 15.68 -22.91 25.71
CA MET A 472 15.00 -21.59 25.66
C MET A 472 15.26 -20.66 26.87
N GLU A 473 15.48 -21.20 28.08
CA GLU A 473 15.80 -20.37 29.25
C GLU A 473 17.26 -19.87 29.26
N ALA A 474 18.16 -20.55 28.56
CA ALA A 474 19.56 -20.15 28.47
C ALA A 474 19.82 -19.11 27.37
N ASP A 475 18.99 -19.09 26.32
CA ASP A 475 19.18 -18.21 25.16
C ASP A 475 18.82 -16.73 25.47
N ASP A 476 17.72 -16.45 26.18
CA ASP A 476 17.31 -15.07 26.53
C ASP A 476 18.31 -14.34 27.46
N CYS A 477 18.90 -15.07 28.44
CA CYS A 477 19.92 -14.48 29.31
C CYS A 477 21.21 -14.13 28.55
N ASN A 478 21.57 -14.91 27.52
CA ASN A 478 22.74 -14.65 26.69
C ASN A 478 22.50 -13.47 25.76
N GLU A 479 21.34 -13.39 25.11
CA GLU A 479 20.99 -12.26 24.23
C GLU A 479 20.94 -10.93 25.00
N ARG A 480 20.32 -10.90 26.19
CA ARG A 480 20.33 -9.71 27.06
C ARG A 480 21.73 -9.30 27.47
N ALA A 481 22.57 -10.27 27.87
CA ALA A 481 23.94 -9.98 28.26
C ALA A 481 24.78 -9.44 27.09
N GLU A 482 24.58 -9.95 25.87
CA GLU A 482 25.21 -9.42 24.65
C GLU A 482 24.79 -7.98 24.37
N TRP A 483 23.49 -7.68 24.46
CA TRP A 483 22.98 -6.32 24.27
C TRP A 483 23.53 -5.35 25.32
N ILE A 484 23.49 -5.71 26.61
CA ILE A 484 24.06 -4.91 27.72
C ILE A 484 25.56 -4.66 27.48
N SER A 485 26.31 -5.67 27.06
CA SER A 485 27.73 -5.56 26.76
C SER A 485 27.98 -4.60 25.58
N ALA A 486 27.17 -4.68 24.52
CA ALA A 486 27.28 -3.79 23.37
C ALA A 486 26.97 -2.33 23.73
N VAL A 487 25.94 -2.08 24.55
CA VAL A 487 25.59 -0.74 25.04
C VAL A 487 26.72 -0.14 25.87
N LYS A 488 27.32 -0.93 26.77
CA LYS A 488 28.51 -0.51 27.53
C LYS A 488 29.71 -0.22 26.63
N CYS A 489 29.92 -1.03 25.59
CA CYS A 489 30.99 -0.77 24.63
C CYS A 489 30.77 0.58 23.94
N LEU A 490 29.53 0.87 23.50
CA LEU A 490 29.22 2.09 22.78
C LEU A 490 29.42 3.34 23.65
N SER A 491 29.09 3.28 24.94
CA SER A 491 29.27 4.40 25.88
C SER A 491 30.73 4.71 26.21
N HIS A 492 31.66 3.80 25.89
CA HIS A 492 33.10 3.98 26.09
C HIS A 492 33.86 4.39 24.82
N LEU A 493 33.19 4.49 23.67
CA LEU A 493 33.83 4.93 22.44
C LEU A 493 34.25 6.41 22.54
N PRO A 494 35.38 6.78 21.90
CA PRO A 494 35.80 8.18 21.87
C PRO A 494 34.85 9.02 21.03
N HIS A 495 34.82 10.33 21.34
CA HIS A 495 34.10 11.35 20.60
C HIS A 495 34.44 11.34 19.10
N ASP A 496 33.41 11.34 18.26
CA ASP A 496 33.48 11.41 16.81
C ASP A 496 33.62 12.87 16.36
N THR A 497 34.70 13.15 15.64
CA THR A 497 35.01 14.49 15.13
C THR A 497 34.02 15.01 14.09
N ASN A 498 33.14 14.15 13.56
CA ASN A 498 32.12 14.53 12.60
C ASN A 498 30.88 15.18 13.25
N LEU A 499 30.75 15.15 14.58
CA LEU A 499 29.65 15.82 15.28
C LEU A 499 29.71 17.34 15.07
N THR A 500 28.74 17.86 14.33
CA THR A 500 28.56 19.29 14.07
C THR A 500 27.21 19.73 14.62
N PRO A 501 27.18 20.41 15.78
CA PRO A 501 25.93 20.90 16.37
C PRO A 501 25.18 21.80 15.39
N THR A 502 23.88 21.55 15.21
CA THR A 502 23.05 22.32 14.28
C THR A 502 22.17 23.34 14.98
N VAL A 503 21.89 23.15 16.26
CA VAL A 503 21.11 24.09 17.07
C VAL A 503 22.04 25.05 17.81
N ASN A 504 21.58 26.29 17.99
CA ASN A 504 22.35 27.28 18.72
C ASN A 504 22.49 26.84 20.19
N LYS A 505 23.72 26.74 20.70
CA LYS A 505 24.05 26.31 22.07
C LYS A 505 23.31 27.08 23.17
N SER A 506 22.91 28.32 22.92
CA SER A 506 22.11 29.10 23.88
C SER A 506 20.67 28.57 24.05
N ILE A 507 20.17 27.83 23.06
CA ILE A 507 18.85 27.19 23.03
C ILE A 507 18.97 25.74 23.50
N SER A 508 20.01 25.03 23.09
CA SER A 508 20.22 23.61 23.44
C SER A 508 20.64 23.38 24.91
N MET A 509 21.10 24.41 25.62
CA MET A 509 21.50 24.38 27.04
C MET A 509 22.43 23.20 27.43
N VAL A 510 23.27 22.74 26.51
CA VAL A 510 24.12 21.54 26.68
C VAL A 510 25.34 21.86 27.56
N PRO A 511 25.57 21.13 28.67
CA PRO A 511 26.80 21.24 29.46
C PRO A 511 28.02 20.84 28.62
N PRO A 512 29.17 21.55 28.73
CA PRO A 512 30.38 21.24 27.98
C PRO A 512 31.08 19.99 28.56
N VAL A 513 30.55 18.81 28.27
CA VAL A 513 31.20 17.52 28.52
C VAL A 513 31.43 16.86 27.16
N ASN A 514 32.64 16.35 26.89
CA ASN A 514 33.01 15.72 25.61
C ASN A 514 33.16 14.21 25.81
N ALA A 515 32.09 13.43 25.70
CA ALA A 515 32.24 11.98 25.84
C ALA A 515 31.16 11.10 25.17
N SER A 516 29.89 11.51 25.10
CA SER A 516 28.83 10.65 24.52
C SER A 516 28.08 11.33 23.38
N ASP A 517 28.42 10.97 22.14
CA ASP A 517 27.92 11.69 20.97
C ASP A 517 26.44 11.40 20.67
N THR A 518 25.98 10.17 20.91
CA THR A 518 24.57 9.80 20.71
C THR A 518 23.64 10.56 21.64
N VAL A 519 24.06 10.78 22.89
CA VAL A 519 23.29 11.57 23.86
C VAL A 519 23.31 13.05 23.45
N TYR A 520 24.47 13.55 22.98
CA TYR A 520 24.61 14.93 22.55
C TYR A 520 23.63 15.30 21.43
N ILE A 521 23.49 14.47 20.39
CA ILE A 521 22.56 14.76 19.27
C ILE A 521 21.13 14.98 19.79
N HIS A 522 20.66 14.10 20.68
CA HIS A 522 19.32 14.20 21.23
C HIS A 522 19.15 15.48 22.06
N MET A 523 20.18 15.86 22.84
CA MET A 523 20.16 17.12 23.57
C MET A 523 20.11 18.34 22.65
N ASP A 524 20.93 18.36 21.59
CA ASP A 524 20.97 19.49 20.64
C ASP A 524 19.66 19.62 19.87
N LEU A 525 19.12 18.50 19.38
CA LEU A 525 17.93 18.45 18.54
C LEU A 525 16.61 18.41 19.31
N ASN A 526 16.64 18.40 20.65
CA ASN A 526 15.44 18.19 21.48
C ASN A 526 14.26 19.11 21.11
N VAL A 527 14.53 20.39 20.85
CA VAL A 527 13.54 21.41 20.48
C VAL A 527 13.03 21.30 19.04
N ILE A 528 13.68 20.50 18.21
CA ILE A 528 13.32 20.23 16.81
C ILE A 528 12.61 18.89 16.68
N VAL A 529 12.95 17.91 17.51
CA VAL A 529 12.48 16.52 17.39
C VAL A 529 11.36 16.14 18.36
N HIS A 530 10.96 17.04 19.27
CA HIS A 530 9.82 16.86 20.17
C HIS A 530 8.76 17.94 19.98
N PHE A 531 7.49 17.54 20.05
CA PHE A 531 6.31 18.36 19.81
C PHE A 531 6.34 19.01 18.42
N THR A 532 6.87 18.25 17.45
CA THR A 532 7.00 18.62 16.02
C THR A 532 6.62 17.42 15.16
N GLY A 533 6.45 17.63 13.85
CA GLY A 533 6.22 16.54 12.91
C GLY A 533 7.39 15.56 12.77
N LEU A 534 8.56 15.86 13.35
CA LEU A 534 9.72 14.98 13.32
C LEU A 534 9.73 13.93 14.41
N PHE A 535 8.90 14.03 15.46
CA PHE A 535 8.94 13.14 16.61
C PHE A 535 8.98 11.65 16.26
N LEU A 536 7.93 11.10 15.65
CA LEU A 536 7.88 9.66 15.35
C LEU A 536 8.94 9.23 14.31
N PRO A 537 9.09 9.91 13.15
CA PRO A 537 10.10 9.51 12.16
C PRO A 537 11.53 9.60 12.68
N TRP A 538 11.86 10.65 13.44
CA TRP A 538 13.21 10.87 13.94
C TRP A 538 13.56 9.86 15.04
N HIS A 539 12.66 9.54 15.96
CA HIS A 539 12.94 8.55 17.00
C HIS A 539 13.02 7.12 16.46
N ARG A 540 12.19 6.76 15.45
CA ARG A 540 12.35 5.52 14.68
C ARG A 540 13.75 5.42 14.05
N TRP A 541 14.15 6.49 13.36
CA TRP A 541 15.50 6.58 12.78
C TRP A 541 16.59 6.47 13.83
N PHE A 542 16.42 7.13 14.98
CA PHE A 542 17.40 7.21 16.05
C PHE A 542 17.66 5.84 16.70
N VAL A 543 16.61 5.07 16.97
CA VAL A 543 16.73 3.67 17.45
C VAL A 543 17.45 2.81 16.41
N ALA A 544 17.12 2.95 15.12
CA ALA A 544 17.73 2.16 14.05
C ALA A 544 19.22 2.47 13.85
N VAL A 545 19.63 3.75 13.94
CA VAL A 545 21.07 4.11 13.84
C VAL A 545 21.85 3.73 15.10
N HIS A 546 21.22 3.74 16.28
CA HIS A 546 21.82 3.22 17.50
C HIS A 546 22.10 1.73 17.38
N GLU A 547 21.12 0.94 16.92
CA GLU A 547 21.33 -0.48 16.69
C GLU A 547 22.45 -0.73 15.67
N ARG A 548 22.46 0.00 14.56
CA ARG A 548 23.54 -0.09 13.57
C ARG A 548 24.90 0.18 14.22
N ALA A 549 25.00 1.18 15.10
CA ALA A 549 26.22 1.47 15.85
C ALA A 549 26.61 0.32 16.80
N LEU A 550 25.66 -0.31 17.49
CA LEU A 550 25.92 -1.49 18.32
C LEU A 550 26.50 -2.64 17.46
N LYS A 551 25.92 -2.87 16.27
CA LYS A 551 26.35 -3.94 15.35
C LYS A 551 27.72 -3.65 14.74
N GLU A 552 27.92 -2.46 14.19
CA GLU A 552 29.13 -2.10 13.44
C GLU A 552 30.33 -1.77 14.33
N LYS A 553 30.11 -1.07 15.46
CA LYS A 553 31.20 -0.60 16.33
C LYS A 553 31.48 -1.54 17.51
N CYS A 554 30.48 -2.28 17.97
CA CYS A 554 30.58 -3.13 19.16
C CYS A 554 30.32 -4.62 18.90
N GLY A 555 30.11 -5.02 17.65
CA GLY A 555 29.98 -6.43 17.26
C GLY A 555 28.70 -7.11 17.75
N TYR A 556 27.65 -6.34 18.06
CA TYR A 556 26.36 -6.89 18.43
C TYR A 556 25.77 -7.72 17.27
N THR A 557 25.30 -8.93 17.55
CA THR A 557 24.70 -9.83 16.55
C THR A 557 23.20 -10.04 16.75
N GLY A 558 22.69 -9.72 17.93
CA GLY A 558 21.29 -9.88 18.28
C GLY A 558 20.36 -8.84 17.64
N SER A 559 19.13 -8.88 18.11
CA SER A 559 18.03 -7.97 17.74
C SER A 559 17.86 -6.88 18.78
N SER A 560 17.50 -5.65 18.40
CA SER A 560 17.18 -4.62 19.40
C SER A 560 15.96 -5.02 20.23
N PRO A 561 16.02 -4.89 21.57
CA PRO A 561 14.88 -5.15 22.44
C PRO A 561 13.93 -3.95 22.52
N TYR A 562 12.64 -4.21 22.75
CA TYR A 562 11.66 -3.21 23.15
C TYR A 562 11.02 -3.58 24.49
N TRP A 563 10.54 -2.57 25.23
CA TRP A 563 9.90 -2.76 26.53
C TRP A 563 8.40 -2.56 26.41
N ASN A 564 7.61 -3.62 26.63
CA ASN A 564 6.17 -3.52 26.66
C ASN A 564 5.63 -3.04 28.02
N TRP A 565 5.68 -1.73 28.26
CA TRP A 565 5.28 -1.11 29.52
C TRP A 565 3.84 -1.41 29.95
N ALA A 566 2.95 -1.73 29.00
CA ALA A 566 1.55 -2.04 29.29
C ALA A 566 1.37 -3.32 30.12
N LEU A 567 2.35 -4.23 30.10
CA LEU A 567 2.34 -5.43 30.96
C LEU A 567 2.73 -5.11 32.41
N ASP A 568 3.41 -4.00 32.63
CA ASP A 568 3.91 -3.56 33.94
C ASP A 568 3.04 -2.46 34.55
N SER A 569 2.07 -1.89 33.82
CA SER A 569 1.31 -0.72 34.24
C SER A 569 0.49 -0.89 35.53
N SER A 570 0.07 -2.11 35.87
CA SER A 570 -0.75 -2.38 37.05
C SER A 570 0.01 -2.25 38.37
N ASP A 571 1.27 -2.71 38.40
CA ASP A 571 2.19 -2.59 39.53
C ASP A 571 3.61 -2.38 39.00
N PHE A 572 3.86 -1.15 38.57
CA PHE A 572 5.10 -0.79 37.87
C PHE A 572 6.31 -0.93 38.79
N TYR A 573 6.20 -0.54 40.07
CA TYR A 573 7.31 -0.58 41.01
C TYR A 573 7.72 -2.01 41.37
N ASN A 574 6.76 -2.91 41.63
CA ASN A 574 7.04 -4.30 42.03
C ASN A 574 7.03 -5.30 40.87
N SER A 575 7.00 -4.81 39.62
CA SER A 575 7.08 -5.65 38.42
C SER A 575 8.29 -6.58 38.46
N ASP A 576 8.14 -7.78 37.87
CA ASP A 576 9.27 -8.72 37.72
C ASP A 576 10.38 -8.16 36.82
N PHE A 577 10.07 -7.15 36.01
CA PHE A 577 11.04 -6.44 35.17
C PHE A 577 12.25 -5.92 35.98
N TRP A 578 12.04 -5.50 37.24
CA TRP A 578 13.08 -4.91 38.10
C TRP A 578 13.81 -5.90 39.01
N LYS A 579 13.44 -7.19 38.99
CA LYS A 579 13.91 -8.16 39.99
C LYS A 579 15.19 -8.89 39.60
N ASP A 580 15.59 -8.80 38.33
CA ASP A 580 16.80 -9.44 37.84
C ASP A 580 18.04 -8.61 38.19
N SER A 581 18.77 -9.08 39.20
CA SER A 581 19.99 -8.47 39.72
C SER A 581 21.28 -9.07 39.13
N ASP A 582 21.18 -9.95 38.13
CA ASP A 582 22.35 -10.58 37.52
C ASP A 582 23.30 -9.51 36.93
N PRO A 583 24.60 -9.52 37.29
CA PRO A 583 25.55 -8.48 36.89
C PRO A 583 25.94 -8.51 35.40
N LYS A 584 25.45 -9.48 34.62
CA LYS A 584 25.68 -9.58 33.17
C LYS A 584 24.39 -9.38 32.38
N SER A 585 23.32 -10.09 32.72
CA SER A 585 22.07 -10.11 31.95
C SER A 585 20.95 -9.26 32.55
N GLY A 586 21.03 -8.92 33.84
CA GLY A 586 20.00 -8.14 34.52
C GLY A 586 20.00 -6.67 34.10
N LEU A 587 18.82 -6.06 33.96
CA LEU A 587 18.67 -4.64 33.62
C LEU A 587 18.87 -3.70 34.82
N GLY A 588 19.03 -4.27 36.02
CA GLY A 588 19.13 -3.55 37.29
C GLY A 588 17.77 -3.08 37.81
N GLY A 589 17.67 -2.90 39.12
CA GLY A 589 16.46 -2.46 39.81
C GLY A 589 16.36 -0.94 39.97
N TRP A 590 15.66 -0.54 41.04
CA TRP A 590 15.50 0.86 41.45
C TRP A 590 16.75 1.40 42.17
N GLY A 591 16.96 2.71 42.05
CA GLY A 591 18.10 3.39 42.63
C GLY A 591 18.05 3.52 44.16
N ASP A 592 19.22 3.57 44.79
CA ASP A 592 19.35 3.79 46.24
C ASP A 592 19.27 5.28 46.60
N PRO A 593 18.22 5.75 47.31
CA PRO A 593 18.07 7.16 47.68
C PRO A 593 19.25 7.73 48.51
N ALA A 594 19.93 6.88 49.29
CA ALA A 594 21.09 7.28 50.07
C ALA A 594 22.29 7.64 49.17
N ASN A 595 22.38 6.98 48.01
CA ASN A 595 23.48 7.09 47.06
C ASN A 595 23.07 7.82 45.77
N ASP A 596 22.29 8.90 45.90
CA ASP A 596 21.82 9.70 44.75
C ASP A 596 21.01 8.88 43.73
N PHE A 597 20.21 7.93 44.22
CA PHE A 597 19.40 7.04 43.39
C PHE A 597 20.20 6.23 42.37
N GLN A 598 21.47 5.95 42.64
CA GLN A 598 22.29 5.07 41.80
C GLN A 598 21.75 3.64 41.81
N VAL A 599 21.73 3.00 40.64
CA VAL A 599 21.28 1.62 40.47
C VAL A 599 22.31 0.66 41.09
N PRO A 600 21.95 -0.14 42.12
CA PRO A 600 22.92 -0.91 42.89
C PRO A 600 23.31 -2.26 42.26
N ASP A 601 22.52 -2.76 41.32
CA ASP A 601 22.60 -4.13 40.80
C ASP A 601 22.36 -4.24 39.29
N GLY A 602 22.42 -5.46 38.77
CA GLY A 602 22.29 -5.72 37.34
C GLY A 602 23.53 -5.39 36.52
N GLY A 603 23.41 -5.62 35.21
CA GLY A 603 24.42 -5.33 34.21
C GLY A 603 24.79 -3.85 34.16
N PHE A 604 23.85 -2.92 34.35
CA PHE A 604 24.11 -1.49 34.19
C PHE A 604 24.59 -0.76 35.46
N ARG A 605 24.76 -1.43 36.61
CA ARG A 605 25.21 -0.78 37.85
C ARG A 605 26.52 0.02 37.73
N ASP A 606 27.43 -0.46 36.88
CA ASP A 606 28.76 0.12 36.65
C ASP A 606 28.79 0.99 35.38
N LEU A 607 27.63 1.28 34.77
CA LEU A 607 27.54 2.11 33.57
C LEU A 607 27.84 3.57 33.93
N TYR A 608 28.88 4.11 33.29
CA TYR A 608 29.31 5.48 33.50
C TYR A 608 28.67 6.40 32.46
N LEU A 609 28.00 7.44 32.94
CA LEU A 609 27.28 8.44 32.16
C LEU A 609 28.03 9.76 32.19
N SER A 610 27.99 10.50 31.07
CA SER A 610 28.77 11.73 30.89
C SER A 610 27.98 13.00 31.15
N TYR A 611 26.72 13.05 30.71
CA TYR A 611 25.85 14.22 30.86
C TYR A 611 24.88 14.04 32.02
N PRO A 612 24.46 15.12 32.68
CA PRO A 612 24.97 16.50 32.55
C PRO A 612 26.30 16.70 33.30
N SER A 613 26.66 15.78 34.17
CA SER A 613 27.96 15.65 34.84
C SER A 613 28.35 14.17 34.88
N PRO A 614 29.63 13.82 35.03
CA PRO A 614 29.99 12.41 35.09
C PRO A 614 29.45 11.72 36.34
N HIS A 615 28.70 10.63 36.18
CA HIS A 615 28.06 9.87 37.27
C HIS A 615 27.68 8.44 36.82
N THR A 616 27.20 7.61 37.74
CA THR A 616 26.66 6.26 37.44
C THR A 616 25.17 6.31 37.23
N LEU A 617 24.60 5.31 36.55
CA LEU A 617 23.17 5.26 36.24
C LEU A 617 22.26 5.43 37.47
N ARG A 618 21.23 6.29 37.35
CA ARG A 618 20.25 6.58 38.39
C ARG A 618 18.81 6.34 37.94
N ARG A 619 17.99 5.81 38.87
CA ARG A 619 16.54 5.60 38.68
C ARG A 619 15.79 5.98 39.95
N ASN A 620 14.84 6.91 39.84
CA ASN A 620 14.08 7.44 40.97
C ASN A 620 12.57 7.31 40.70
N PHE A 621 12.00 6.17 41.07
CA PHE A 621 10.60 5.88 40.84
C PHE A 621 9.69 6.97 41.41
N THR A 622 8.86 7.57 40.55
CA THR A 622 7.91 8.62 40.93
C THR A 622 6.55 8.34 40.31
N LEU A 623 5.60 7.83 41.09
CA LEU A 623 4.27 7.45 40.56
C LEU A 623 3.44 8.65 40.06
N GLN A 624 3.58 9.81 40.71
CA GLN A 624 2.90 11.06 40.35
C GLN A 624 3.95 12.16 40.10
N PRO A 625 4.63 12.13 38.95
CA PRO A 625 5.73 13.05 38.68
C PRO A 625 5.27 14.49 38.43
N TYR A 626 3.97 14.70 38.20
CA TYR A 626 3.41 15.99 37.81
C TYR A 626 2.97 16.89 38.98
N LEU A 627 3.07 16.41 40.24
CA LEU A 627 2.56 17.14 41.40
C LEU A 627 3.32 18.44 41.68
N ASP A 628 4.64 18.43 41.50
CA ASP A 628 5.54 19.54 41.88
C ASP A 628 6.14 20.24 40.65
N VAL A 629 5.38 20.33 39.55
CA VAL A 629 5.85 21.02 38.34
C VAL A 629 5.91 22.53 38.55
N PRO A 630 6.94 23.23 38.02
CA PRO A 630 7.04 24.69 38.11
C PRO A 630 5.77 25.39 37.58
N PRO A 631 5.33 26.51 38.18
CA PRO A 631 4.12 27.23 37.75
C PRO A 631 4.11 27.64 36.28
N VAL A 632 5.28 27.79 35.65
CA VAL A 632 5.44 28.12 34.23
C VAL A 632 5.04 26.94 33.33
N LEU A 633 5.19 25.71 33.82
CA LEU A 633 4.89 24.49 33.08
C LEU A 633 3.52 23.88 33.43
N SER A 634 2.88 24.31 34.52
CA SER A 634 1.62 23.75 35.02
C SER A 634 0.49 23.71 33.98
N GLY A 635 0.45 24.68 33.07
CA GLY A 635 -0.56 24.73 32.02
C GLY A 635 -0.43 23.62 30.95
N PHE A 636 0.72 22.94 30.86
CA PHE A 636 0.95 21.79 29.99
C PHE A 636 0.57 20.45 30.65
N PHE A 637 0.30 20.45 31.96
CA PHE A 637 -0.12 19.30 32.76
C PHE A 637 -1.57 19.50 33.23
N PRO A 638 -2.57 19.11 32.42
CA PRO A 638 -3.97 19.33 32.74
C PRO A 638 -4.44 18.58 34.01
N ASP A 639 -3.77 17.49 34.39
CA ASP A 639 -4.05 16.75 35.63
C ASP A 639 -2.76 16.49 36.43
N PRO A 640 -2.31 17.46 37.25
CA PRO A 640 -1.10 17.33 38.06
C PRO A 640 -1.13 16.16 39.05
N ALA A 641 -2.32 15.67 39.41
CA ALA A 641 -2.49 14.53 40.32
C ALA A 641 -2.54 13.19 39.59
N LYS A 642 -2.38 13.17 38.27
CA LYS A 642 -2.44 11.95 37.48
C LYS A 642 -1.32 10.98 37.84
N PHE A 643 -1.68 9.71 38.02
CA PHE A 643 -0.71 8.63 38.14
C PHE A 643 -0.14 8.29 36.76
N ALA A 644 1.19 8.35 36.60
CA ALA A 644 1.83 8.15 35.30
C ALA A 644 1.55 6.76 34.70
N ASN A 645 1.44 5.72 35.53
CA ASN A 645 1.14 4.36 35.08
C ASN A 645 -0.23 4.18 34.41
N THR A 646 -1.17 5.10 34.64
CA THR A 646 -2.50 5.05 34.00
C THR A 646 -2.45 5.42 32.52
N SER A 647 -1.40 6.12 32.08
CA SER A 647 -1.25 6.62 30.71
C SER A 647 -0.78 5.56 29.71
N PHE A 648 -0.31 4.40 30.18
CA PHE A 648 0.24 3.34 29.33
C PHE A 648 -0.32 1.95 29.67
N THR A 649 -1.55 1.89 30.17
CA THR A 649 -2.24 0.60 30.39
C THR A 649 -2.54 -0.11 29.06
N PRO A 650 -2.85 -1.43 29.08
CA PRO A 650 -3.27 -2.12 27.86
C PRO A 650 -4.46 -1.47 27.15
N ALA A 651 -5.38 -0.85 27.91
CA ALA A 651 -6.51 -0.11 27.36
C ALA A 651 -6.07 1.17 26.64
N GLU A 652 -5.08 1.89 27.18
CA GLU A 652 -4.52 3.09 26.56
C GLU A 652 -3.72 2.77 25.30
N VAL A 653 -2.92 1.70 25.31
CA VAL A 653 -2.23 1.21 24.11
C VAL A 653 -3.22 0.76 23.03
N PHE A 654 -4.29 0.06 23.43
CA PHE A 654 -5.36 -0.29 22.50
C PHE A 654 -6.03 0.95 21.89
N LYS A 655 -6.26 1.99 22.69
CA LYS A 655 -6.81 3.27 22.24
C LYS A 655 -5.87 3.99 21.27
N LEU A 656 -4.57 4.01 21.54
CA LEU A 656 -3.57 4.56 20.61
C LEU A 656 -3.64 3.89 19.24
N ILE A 657 -3.68 2.55 19.20
CA ILE A 657 -3.68 1.78 17.94
C ILE A 657 -5.01 1.90 17.18
N ASN A 658 -6.16 1.91 17.88
CA ASN A 658 -7.47 1.79 17.24
C ASN A 658 -8.30 3.08 17.22
N GLY A 659 -7.97 4.08 18.05
CA GLY A 659 -8.79 5.26 18.29
C GLY A 659 -8.59 6.41 17.30
N PHE A 660 -7.49 6.43 16.55
CA PHE A 660 -7.08 7.56 15.71
C PHE A 660 -7.01 7.18 14.22
N ALA A 661 -8.08 6.65 13.65
CA ALA A 661 -8.07 6.21 12.25
C ALA A 661 -7.92 7.40 11.28
N GLY A 662 -6.83 7.43 10.51
CA GLY A 662 -6.46 8.47 9.56
C GLY A 662 -5.96 9.77 10.19
N ASP A 663 -6.08 9.93 11.51
CA ASP A 663 -5.75 11.15 12.25
C ASP A 663 -4.36 11.05 12.89
N TYR A 664 -3.32 11.29 12.10
CA TYR A 664 -1.94 11.33 12.59
C TYR A 664 -1.72 12.45 13.62
N ARG A 665 -2.38 13.61 13.42
CA ARG A 665 -2.25 14.76 14.33
C ARG A 665 -2.74 14.38 15.73
N GLY A 666 -3.96 13.86 15.84
CA GLY A 666 -4.53 13.40 17.10
C GLY A 666 -3.76 12.23 17.71
N PHE A 667 -3.30 11.26 16.90
CA PHE A 667 -2.51 10.12 17.35
C PHE A 667 -1.23 10.56 18.06
N GLN A 668 -0.37 11.33 17.37
CA GLN A 668 0.88 11.78 17.96
C GLN A 668 0.63 12.76 19.11
N ALA A 669 -0.33 13.69 19.02
CA ALA A 669 -0.65 14.61 20.12
C ALA A 669 -1.03 13.86 21.40
N TYR A 670 -1.84 12.80 21.28
CA TYR A 670 -2.22 11.96 22.42
C TYR A 670 -1.02 11.20 22.99
N PHE A 671 -0.19 10.66 22.11
CA PHE A 671 0.95 9.82 22.49
C PHE A 671 2.09 10.60 23.15
N GLU A 672 2.48 11.71 22.52
CA GLU A 672 3.63 12.56 22.87
C GLU A 672 3.33 13.57 23.98
N SER A 673 2.05 13.84 24.27
CA SER A 673 1.68 14.76 25.35
C SER A 673 2.46 14.49 26.64
N PHE A 674 2.69 15.51 27.45
CA PHE A 674 3.45 15.41 28.70
C PHE A 674 2.93 14.31 29.63
N GLU A 675 1.61 14.13 29.68
CA GLU A 675 0.94 13.08 30.45
C GLU A 675 0.57 11.85 29.61
N GLY A 676 0.99 11.80 28.35
CA GLY A 676 0.80 10.68 27.42
C GLY A 676 1.78 9.55 27.68
N ALA A 677 1.62 8.41 27.01
CA ALA A 677 2.43 7.23 27.27
C ALA A 677 3.94 7.46 27.05
N HIS A 678 4.34 8.30 26.09
CA HIS A 678 5.74 8.68 25.89
C HIS A 678 6.29 9.41 27.13
N GLY A 679 5.71 10.57 27.48
CA GLY A 679 6.16 11.37 28.63
C GLY A 679 6.05 10.62 29.95
N ALA A 680 4.95 9.89 30.17
CA ALA A 680 4.70 9.20 31.42
C ALA A 680 5.72 8.10 31.74
N VAL A 681 6.21 7.35 30.74
CA VAL A 681 7.24 6.32 30.97
C VAL A 681 8.60 6.95 31.26
N HIS A 682 8.94 8.07 30.61
CA HIS A 682 10.12 8.86 30.96
C HIS A 682 10.05 9.34 32.42
N GLU A 683 8.96 9.97 32.80
CA GLU A 683 8.81 10.63 34.10
C GLU A 683 8.65 9.63 35.27
N ILE A 684 7.90 8.53 35.09
CA ILE A 684 7.69 7.54 36.16
C ILE A 684 9.00 6.84 36.58
N MET A 685 9.94 6.70 35.64
CA MET A 685 11.27 6.13 35.88
C MET A 685 12.15 7.06 36.71
N GLY A 686 11.93 8.38 36.60
CA GLY A 686 12.76 9.41 37.21
C GLY A 686 14.23 9.28 36.82
N GLY A 687 15.12 9.79 37.68
CA GLY A 687 16.57 9.62 37.51
C GLY A 687 17.06 10.17 36.18
N ASP A 688 17.85 9.37 35.46
CA ASP A 688 18.42 9.77 34.17
C ASP A 688 17.42 9.72 33.02
N LEU A 689 16.40 8.86 33.06
CA LEU A 689 15.41 8.77 31.99
C LEU A 689 14.45 9.96 31.95
N ALA A 690 14.06 10.48 33.12
CA ALA A 690 13.30 11.73 33.25
C ALA A 690 14.19 12.97 33.12
N GLY A 691 15.52 12.80 33.21
CA GLY A 691 16.48 13.90 33.12
C GLY A 691 16.53 14.77 34.39
N THR A 692 16.40 14.14 35.56
CA THR A 692 16.66 14.79 36.85
C THR A 692 18.16 15.04 37.03
N CYS A 693 18.54 16.21 37.55
CA CYS A 693 19.96 16.55 37.72
C CYS A 693 20.64 15.70 38.81
N PRO A 694 21.84 15.12 38.57
CA PRO A 694 22.70 14.54 39.60
C PRO A 694 23.01 15.50 40.74
N LYS A 695 23.28 14.99 41.96
CA LYS A 695 23.76 15.82 43.07
C LYS A 695 25.07 16.53 42.77
N ASN A 696 25.91 15.94 41.93
CA ASN A 696 27.18 16.53 41.49
C ASN A 696 27.07 17.39 40.22
N ALA A 697 25.85 17.61 39.72
CA ALA A 697 25.63 18.44 38.55
C ALA A 697 25.97 19.92 38.83
N PRO A 698 26.38 20.69 37.80
CA PRO A 698 26.63 22.11 37.97
C PRO A 698 25.34 22.86 38.34
N SER A 699 25.47 24.01 39.01
CA SER A 699 24.33 24.79 39.53
C SER A 699 23.36 25.30 38.46
N ASN A 700 23.75 25.27 37.19
CA ASN A 700 22.95 25.65 36.03
C ASN A 700 22.31 24.45 35.31
N CYS A 701 22.41 23.24 35.87
CA CYS A 701 21.72 22.07 35.35
C CYS A 701 20.21 22.34 35.31
N THR A 702 19.62 22.24 34.12
CA THR A 702 18.19 22.43 33.92
C THR A 702 17.56 21.05 33.75
N PRO A 703 16.77 20.55 34.71
CA PRO A 703 16.18 19.21 34.60
C PRO A 703 15.23 19.12 33.40
N GLY A 704 15.17 17.95 32.79
CA GLY A 704 14.29 17.64 31.67
C GLY A 704 14.85 16.52 30.77
N PRO A 705 14.01 15.91 29.91
CA PRO A 705 14.32 14.65 29.21
C PRO A 705 15.38 14.76 28.10
N THR A 706 16.09 15.90 28.00
CA THR A 706 17.05 16.20 26.93
C THR A 706 18.20 15.19 26.86
N TRP A 707 18.66 14.67 28.01
CA TRP A 707 19.70 13.64 28.10
C TRP A 707 19.16 12.26 28.49
N SER A 708 17.86 12.01 28.29
CA SER A 708 17.25 10.71 28.55
C SER A 708 17.92 9.52 27.82
N PRO A 709 18.57 9.66 26.64
CA PRO A 709 19.32 8.55 26.02
C PRO A 709 20.55 8.10 26.80
N ASN A 710 20.94 8.79 27.87
CA ASN A 710 21.92 8.27 28.83
C ASN A 710 21.49 6.93 29.42
N GLU A 711 20.19 6.78 29.68
CA GLU A 711 19.65 5.55 30.26
C GLU A 711 19.44 4.49 29.16
N PRO A 712 20.03 3.29 29.24
CA PRO A 712 19.83 2.26 28.22
C PRO A 712 18.37 1.86 27.98
N LEU A 713 17.49 1.99 28.97
CA LEU A 713 16.06 1.73 28.80
C LEU A 713 15.36 2.76 27.90
N PHE A 714 15.99 3.91 27.59
CA PHE A 714 15.54 4.83 26.55
C PHE A 714 15.32 4.12 25.22
N TRP A 715 16.28 3.29 24.80
CA TRP A 715 16.23 2.60 23.53
C TRP A 715 15.09 1.57 23.48
N MET A 716 14.86 0.87 24.59
CA MET A 716 13.75 -0.08 24.73
C MET A 716 12.39 0.64 24.78
N HIS A 717 12.33 1.79 25.46
CA HIS A 717 11.13 2.63 25.51
C HIS A 717 10.77 3.15 24.11
N HIS A 718 11.73 3.76 23.41
CA HIS A 718 11.51 4.31 22.08
C HIS A 718 11.30 3.25 21.00
N ALA A 719 11.85 2.04 21.16
CA ALA A 719 11.46 0.90 20.34
C ALA A 719 9.98 0.50 20.55
N MET A 720 9.44 0.62 21.76
CA MET A 720 8.01 0.41 22.00
C MET A 720 7.17 1.60 21.51
N VAL A 721 7.67 2.84 21.59
CA VAL A 721 7.03 4.00 20.93
C VAL A 721 6.89 3.73 19.43
N ASP A 722 7.98 3.27 18.83
CA ASP A 722 8.00 2.92 17.42
C ASP A 722 7.08 1.73 17.09
N LYS A 723 7.04 0.71 17.96
CA LYS A 723 6.10 -0.42 17.82
C LYS A 723 4.65 0.03 17.82
N VAL A 724 4.25 0.92 18.73
CA VAL A 724 2.87 1.42 18.80
C VAL A 724 2.52 2.20 17.52
N TRP A 725 3.46 2.99 17.00
CA TRP A 725 3.27 3.67 15.72
C TRP A 725 3.19 2.69 14.55
N TYR A 726 4.08 1.68 14.49
CA TYR A 726 4.05 0.60 13.52
C TYR A 726 2.70 -0.13 13.53
N ASP A 727 2.19 -0.52 14.70
CA ASP A 727 0.90 -1.19 14.86
C ASP A 727 -0.26 -0.29 14.41
N TRP A 728 -0.20 1.01 14.73
CA TRP A 728 -1.18 2.00 14.27
C TRP A 728 -1.16 2.17 12.74
N GLN A 729 0.03 2.27 12.12
CA GLN A 729 0.21 2.35 10.66
C GLN A 729 -0.41 1.12 9.97
N HIS A 730 -0.18 -0.08 10.50
CA HIS A 730 -0.67 -1.33 9.94
C HIS A 730 -2.14 -1.62 10.24
N LYS A 731 -2.78 -0.84 11.11
CA LYS A 731 -4.19 -1.05 11.46
C LYS A 731 -5.14 -0.76 10.31
N SER A 732 -4.86 0.26 9.49
CA SER A 732 -5.67 0.62 8.33
C SER A 732 -4.84 1.29 7.24
N THR A 733 -5.28 1.18 5.99
CA THR A 733 -4.59 1.83 4.86
C THR A 733 -4.62 3.35 4.93
N SER A 734 -5.61 3.94 5.62
CA SER A 734 -5.66 5.39 5.86
C SER A 734 -4.63 5.85 6.89
N ASN A 735 -4.19 4.97 7.80
CA ASN A 735 -3.17 5.29 8.80
C ASN A 735 -1.77 5.23 8.18
N PHE A 736 -1.51 4.20 7.36
CA PHE A 736 -0.16 3.84 6.94
C PHE A 736 0.64 5.01 6.36
N TRP A 737 0.02 5.86 5.52
CA TRP A 737 0.63 7.03 4.87
C TRP A 737 0.13 8.38 5.42
N SER A 738 -0.61 8.38 6.53
CA SER A 738 -1.06 9.62 7.17
C SER A 738 0.10 10.26 7.91
N PHE A 739 0.40 11.51 7.56
CA PHE A 739 1.47 12.30 8.17
C PHE A 739 1.04 13.76 8.26
N PHE A 740 1.25 14.39 9.41
CA PHE A 740 1.00 15.81 9.61
C PHE A 740 1.82 16.35 10.78
N GLY A 741 2.54 17.44 10.57
CA GLY A 741 3.21 18.16 11.65
C GLY A 741 4.07 19.31 11.15
N GLY A 742 4.32 20.26 12.03
CA GLY A 742 5.17 21.42 11.77
C GLY A 742 6.62 21.17 12.16
N SER A 743 7.52 22.01 11.66
CA SER A 743 8.95 21.97 12.01
C SER A 743 9.31 22.82 13.23
N VAL A 744 8.40 23.66 13.70
CA VAL A 744 8.63 24.58 14.82
C VAL A 744 7.84 24.11 16.03
N GLN A 745 8.52 23.92 17.15
CA GLN A 745 7.86 23.56 18.41
C GLN A 745 6.96 24.71 18.90
N ALA A 746 5.70 24.40 19.24
CA ALA A 746 4.70 25.39 19.63
C ALA A 746 4.56 25.58 21.16
N MET A 747 5.68 25.63 21.87
CA MET A 747 5.73 25.56 23.35
C MET A 747 5.78 26.91 24.08
N ASP A 748 5.65 28.04 23.37
CA ASP A 748 5.67 29.37 23.99
C ASP A 748 4.55 29.58 25.02
N ASN A 749 3.37 28.98 24.77
CA ASN A 749 2.23 28.98 25.70
C ASN A 749 1.27 27.84 25.37
N VAL A 750 0.40 27.52 26.33
CA VAL A 750 -0.56 26.41 26.25
C VAL A 750 -1.55 26.58 25.09
N THR A 751 -2.01 27.80 24.80
CA THR A 751 -2.95 28.05 23.71
C THR A 751 -2.32 27.72 22.35
N TYR A 752 -1.07 28.15 22.14
CA TYR A 752 -0.33 27.87 20.92
C TYR A 752 -0.01 26.38 20.77
N TYR A 753 0.36 25.72 21.86
CA TYR A 753 0.54 24.27 21.90
C TYR A 753 -0.73 23.51 21.54
N ASN A 754 -1.89 23.91 22.08
CA ASN A 754 -3.16 23.26 21.76
C ASN A 754 -3.58 23.47 20.30
N GLU A 755 -3.18 24.58 19.68
CA GLU A 755 -3.39 24.83 18.25
C GLU A 755 -2.44 23.99 17.38
N TYR A 756 -1.18 23.81 17.79
CA TYR A 756 -0.15 23.08 17.05
C TYR A 756 0.57 22.03 17.92
N PRO A 757 -0.13 20.98 18.37
CA PRO A 757 0.47 20.00 19.30
C PRO A 757 1.60 19.18 18.68
N ASN A 758 1.63 19.09 17.35
CA ASN A 758 2.64 18.38 16.56
C ASN A 758 3.53 19.37 15.79
N GLY A 759 3.67 20.58 16.31
CA GLY A 759 4.50 21.63 15.73
C GLY A 759 3.74 22.58 14.80
N ALA A 760 4.16 23.84 14.86
CA ALA A 760 3.70 24.94 14.04
C ALA A 760 4.44 25.02 12.70
N PRO A 761 3.90 25.76 11.72
CA PRO A 761 4.51 25.92 10.40
C PRO A 761 5.96 26.43 10.44
N PRO A 762 6.80 26.09 9.43
CA PRO A 762 6.42 25.43 8.18
C PRO A 762 6.10 23.94 8.38
N PHE A 763 5.03 23.50 7.72
CA PHE A 763 4.59 22.10 7.73
C PHE A 763 5.56 21.23 6.95
N LEU A 764 5.85 20.06 7.53
CA LEU A 764 6.73 19.06 6.94
C LEU A 764 5.96 18.17 5.96
N ASP A 765 6.70 17.58 5.03
CA ASP A 765 6.22 16.54 4.12
C ASP A 765 7.16 15.32 4.18
N LEU A 766 6.79 14.23 3.50
CA LEU A 766 7.62 13.01 3.51
C LEU A 766 9.02 13.24 2.91
N ASN A 767 9.23 14.26 2.07
CA ASN A 767 10.54 14.57 1.49
C ASN A 767 11.42 15.43 2.40
N SER A 768 10.87 15.91 3.51
CA SER A 768 11.58 16.75 4.46
C SER A 768 12.73 15.97 5.10
N LYS A 769 13.89 16.62 5.21
CA LYS A 769 15.10 16.00 5.75
C LYS A 769 15.09 16.04 7.28
N MET A 770 15.55 14.96 7.88
CA MET A 770 15.75 14.86 9.32
C MET A 770 17.17 15.31 9.69
N PRO A 771 17.31 16.15 10.73
CA PRO A 771 18.61 16.55 11.24
C PRO A 771 19.35 15.37 11.90
N ALA A 772 20.66 15.34 11.73
CA ALA A 772 21.53 14.25 12.19
C ALA A 772 22.88 14.72 12.78
N ASP A 773 23.06 16.05 12.94
CA ASP A 773 24.28 16.72 13.44
C ASP A 773 25.61 16.19 12.87
N GLY A 774 25.61 15.76 11.60
CA GLY A 774 26.81 15.27 10.92
C GLY A 774 27.28 13.86 11.34
N MET A 775 26.69 13.27 12.38
CA MET A 775 27.06 11.96 12.89
C MET A 775 26.60 10.79 12.02
N PHE A 776 25.45 10.96 11.38
CA PHE A 776 24.83 9.93 10.56
C PHE A 776 24.39 10.54 9.22
N PRO A 777 24.30 9.73 8.15
CA PRO A 777 23.73 10.20 6.88
C PRO A 777 22.32 10.76 7.12
N GLN A 778 22.07 11.98 6.66
CA GLN A 778 20.74 12.59 6.72
C GLN A 778 19.75 11.74 5.92
N ALA A 779 18.66 11.33 6.57
CA ALA A 779 17.55 10.63 5.96
C ALA A 779 16.35 11.57 5.79
N THR A 780 15.49 11.29 4.83
CA THR A 780 14.18 11.94 4.73
C THR A 780 13.15 11.21 5.59
N ILE A 781 12.03 11.87 5.89
CA ILE A 781 10.91 11.23 6.58
C ILE A 781 10.43 10.00 5.81
N HIS A 782 10.40 10.08 4.48
CA HIS A 782 10.04 8.98 3.58
C HIS A 782 10.95 7.76 3.76
N ASP A 783 12.26 7.96 3.93
CA ASP A 783 13.24 6.86 4.04
C ASP A 783 13.05 5.98 5.28
N VAL A 784 12.31 6.47 6.28
CA VAL A 784 12.07 5.79 7.56
C VAL A 784 10.59 5.56 7.84
N PHE A 785 9.69 5.99 6.94
CA PHE A 785 8.25 5.97 7.21
C PHE A 785 7.69 4.55 7.30
N ASP A 786 8.26 3.61 6.53
CA ASP A 786 7.93 2.19 6.55
C ASP A 786 9.17 1.41 7.00
N THR A 787 9.01 0.59 8.05
CA THR A 787 10.09 -0.19 8.67
C THR A 787 10.68 -1.25 7.75
N THR A 788 10.03 -1.55 6.63
CA THR A 788 10.46 -2.53 5.62
C THR A 788 10.93 -1.90 4.31
N SER A 789 11.06 -0.57 4.25
CA SER A 789 11.49 0.16 3.06
C SER A 789 12.56 1.22 3.36
N GLY A 790 13.07 1.87 2.31
CA GLY A 790 14.06 2.94 2.45
C GLY A 790 15.38 2.43 3.04
N ILE A 791 15.73 2.93 4.23
CA ILE A 791 16.96 2.56 4.96
C ILE A 791 16.71 1.56 6.09
N LEU A 792 15.46 1.13 6.28
CA LEU A 792 15.03 0.22 7.35
C LEU A 792 14.64 -1.15 6.78
N CYS A 793 14.76 -2.20 7.61
CA CYS A 793 14.38 -3.55 7.23
C CYS A 793 14.07 -4.44 8.46
N TYR A 794 13.02 -4.09 9.19
CA TYR A 794 12.61 -4.83 10.39
C TYR A 794 11.09 -4.83 10.59
N ILE A 795 10.64 -5.76 11.45
CA ILE A 795 9.28 -5.90 11.94
C ILE A 795 9.30 -6.09 13.47
N TYR A 796 8.17 -5.81 14.12
CA TYR A 796 7.96 -6.15 15.53
C TYR A 796 7.24 -7.49 15.66
N GLU A 797 7.61 -8.29 16.66
CA GLU A 797 6.92 -9.54 17.03
C GLU A 797 5.87 -9.35 18.12
#